data_AF-A0A3E1EM67-F1
#
_entry.id   AF-A0A3E1EM67-F1
#
_cell.length_a   1.000
_cell.length_b   1.000
_cell.length_c   1.000
_cell.angle_alpha   90.00
_cell.angle_beta   90.00
_cell.angle_gamma   90.00
#
_symmetry.space_group_name_H-M   'P 1'
#
loop_
_entity.id
_entity.type
_entity.pdbx_description
1 polymer ?
#
loop_
_entity_poly.entity_id
_entity_poly.type
_entity_poly.pdbx_seq_one_letter_code
_entity_poly.pdbx_strand_id
1 'polypeptide(L)'
;MKSPLPALAALSLALASCEKSPTPSASQPTPPAPPPAAPQGPSQEELAAQRDALAQREAELALSEARLQRETAEAKLAATEAELAAEEKLLERERTLWLRESEAANSRTLPKASQPSKDTADAPSAPTTPRADYNLFYNDLEPHGRWFESPDYGFVWQPQVASTSSWRPYSVGSWTSTDLGWTWCSDEPFGWATYHYGRWAIVRGCGWVWIPGDVWAPAWVAWRSSDSHIGWCPLPPETLCLNDGSWSSSSSWGLPTESWCFVPTRSFDQPILQWCEAPIHNRLRCSNSRDITRLVIRSGSVQCGGPDRSWLRSRLKRDIEVCSLVRDPFRPNHDGNPHRWHREGKKLTCFAPAVHTPWNAAQRPAHSAGPLPSRDIVRGPSGLSPKLASQFRTHREAQLKTARLATESASGRRVSDRLTRIASLRESLAQLPKPDAPATASAPPPQRIPRAIPVPESDSPDSTPAPTTKPQRPASRPLVADRSPANPAAVSPTAPSPQFAPNTLADQQPRQDSTAGNPDAPNRQQLATTELQRAAEQQREAADRQRADLAARTRDEQAATAAATERQAQLESSRRESSARQQAAREQAATSAADDSQRQQQAAAARREALAQQREASDRQRAELAARTLDEQAATAAATERQAQLENSRRESLARQQAAKEQAATADGDSQRQRAAEQQREAVDRQRADLAARARDEQAAAAAATERQAELENSRRESLARKQAQQEQAATAADDSQRQQQAAATRREALEQQRETTERQRAAEQQREAVDRQRAELAARARDEQAAAAAASERQAQLEISRRESIARQQALKEQAAREAEDNQRQQQAAAARRDALEQQREAEQRQHAMEQQREAAERQQREAAERQQREAEQRQRAAEQQREAEQRQRAMEQQREAAERQQREAEQRERAKEQSSNSRRSAPERQAAIARQDSSPRNRPNRNNSDDRPSRRR
;
A
#
# COMPACT_ATOMS: atom_id res chain seq x y z
N MET A 1 -51.26 -26.31 21.23
CA MET A 1 -52.69 -26.73 21.21
C MET A 1 -53.21 -26.62 19.79
N LYS A 2 -53.94 -27.65 19.29
CA LYS A 2 -54.85 -27.70 18.12
C LYS A 2 -54.34 -27.31 16.70
N SER A 3 -54.43 -28.29 15.79
CA SER A 3 -54.61 -28.17 14.31
C SER A 3 -56.12 -28.39 13.97
N PRO A 4 -56.67 -28.42 12.71
CA PRO A 4 -56.17 -29.08 11.47
C PRO A 4 -56.52 -28.41 10.08
N LEU A 5 -56.28 -29.15 8.98
CA LEU A 5 -56.76 -28.97 7.56
C LEU A 5 -58.22 -29.51 7.37
N PRO A 6 -58.86 -29.72 6.17
CA PRO A 6 -58.61 -29.35 4.73
C PRO A 6 -59.89 -28.83 3.94
N ALA A 7 -59.81 -28.58 2.61
CA ALA A 7 -60.91 -28.67 1.61
C ALA A 7 -60.40 -28.51 0.14
N LEU A 8 -61.24 -28.73 -0.92
CA LEU A 8 -60.84 -28.74 -2.36
C LEU A 8 -62.02 -28.54 -3.37
N ALA A 9 -61.69 -28.09 -4.61
CA ALA A 9 -62.42 -28.21 -5.91
C ALA A 9 -63.76 -27.41 -6.11
N ALA A 10 -64.28 -27.04 -7.30
CA ALA A 10 -64.02 -27.31 -8.75
C ALA A 10 -64.75 -26.24 -9.65
N LEU A 11 -64.64 -26.07 -11.00
CA LEU A 11 -63.89 -26.79 -12.07
C LEU A 11 -63.25 -25.90 -13.21
N SER A 12 -63.82 -25.88 -14.44
CA SER A 12 -63.18 -25.50 -15.75
C SER A 12 -64.15 -24.72 -16.71
N LEU A 13 -63.91 -24.32 -17.99
CA LEU A 13 -63.30 -24.90 -19.23
C LEU A 13 -62.90 -23.79 -20.23
N ALA A 14 -62.11 -23.99 -21.31
CA ALA A 14 -61.11 -25.01 -21.69
C ALA A 14 -60.32 -24.56 -22.95
N LEU A 15 -59.10 -25.08 -23.13
CA LEU A 15 -58.32 -25.00 -24.38
C LEU A 15 -58.25 -26.39 -25.06
N ALA A 16 -58.00 -26.41 -26.37
CA ALA A 16 -58.15 -27.58 -27.22
C ALA A 16 -57.06 -28.65 -27.07
N SER A 17 -57.43 -29.92 -27.28
CA SER A 17 -56.56 -30.97 -27.82
C SER A 17 -57.38 -32.13 -28.42
N CYS A 18 -56.76 -32.82 -29.38
CA CYS A 18 -57.17 -34.10 -29.97
C CYS A 18 -57.37 -35.20 -28.87
N GLU A 19 -58.00 -36.36 -29.12
CA GLU A 19 -58.11 -37.13 -30.37
C GLU A 19 -59.22 -38.22 -30.33
N LYS A 20 -59.66 -38.67 -31.53
CA LYS A 20 -60.25 -39.99 -31.87
C LYS A 20 -61.72 -40.36 -31.55
N SER A 21 -62.23 -41.22 -32.44
CA SER A 21 -63.64 -41.53 -32.77
C SER A 21 -64.21 -42.78 -32.06
N PRO A 22 -65.52 -43.10 -32.21
CA PRO A 22 -65.94 -43.95 -33.34
C PRO A 22 -67.32 -43.61 -34.00
N THR A 23 -67.51 -44.18 -35.21
CA THR A 23 -68.72 -44.26 -36.07
C THR A 23 -69.70 -45.38 -35.60
N PRO A 24 -70.96 -45.56 -36.12
CA PRO A 24 -71.37 -45.47 -37.54
C PRO A 24 -72.83 -45.04 -37.91
N SER A 25 -73.11 -45.09 -39.23
CA SER A 25 -74.40 -45.09 -39.96
C SER A 25 -75.23 -43.80 -40.07
N ALA A 26 -76.02 -43.54 -41.13
CA ALA A 26 -75.99 -43.90 -42.57
C ALA A 26 -77.15 -43.17 -43.32
N SER A 27 -77.05 -42.98 -44.65
CA SER A 27 -78.09 -42.46 -45.60
C SER A 27 -78.26 -40.94 -45.72
N GLN A 28 -78.43 -40.28 -46.90
CA GLN A 28 -78.19 -40.60 -48.34
C GLN A 28 -78.16 -39.25 -49.18
N PRO A 29 -78.06 -39.14 -50.54
CA PRO A 29 -77.00 -38.28 -51.17
C PRO A 29 -77.36 -37.27 -52.31
N THR A 30 -76.36 -36.44 -52.70
CA THR A 30 -76.10 -35.75 -54.04
C THR A 30 -77.02 -34.59 -54.54
N PRO A 31 -76.66 -33.73 -55.55
CA PRO A 31 -75.40 -33.36 -56.28
C PRO A 31 -75.10 -31.79 -56.30
N PRO A 32 -74.25 -31.15 -57.17
CA PRO A 32 -73.50 -29.90 -56.81
C PRO A 32 -73.61 -28.57 -57.67
N ALA A 33 -72.96 -27.48 -57.17
CA ALA A 33 -72.55 -26.18 -57.78
C ALA A 33 -73.63 -25.08 -58.04
N PRO A 34 -73.34 -23.75 -58.22
CA PRO A 34 -72.07 -22.94 -58.21
C PRO A 34 -72.08 -21.66 -57.28
N PRO A 35 -71.04 -20.77 -57.27
CA PRO A 35 -70.95 -19.51 -56.47
C PRO A 35 -71.02 -18.20 -57.33
N PRO A 36 -70.80 -16.94 -56.83
CA PRO A 36 -71.10 -16.25 -55.55
C PRO A 36 -71.77 -14.83 -55.73
N ALA A 37 -71.97 -14.05 -54.66
CA ALA A 37 -72.11 -12.57 -54.69
C ALA A 37 -71.68 -11.91 -53.35
N ALA A 38 -71.20 -10.65 -53.36
CA ALA A 38 -70.57 -9.96 -52.23
C ALA A 38 -71.22 -8.60 -51.86
N PRO A 39 -71.07 -8.10 -50.60
CA PRO A 39 -71.57 -6.79 -50.16
C PRO A 39 -70.59 -5.63 -50.43
N GLN A 40 -71.11 -4.39 -50.44
CA GLN A 40 -70.39 -3.15 -50.77
C GLN A 40 -69.70 -2.49 -49.55
N GLY A 41 -68.73 -1.60 -49.80
CA GLY A 41 -67.96 -0.85 -48.79
C GLY A 41 -68.43 0.60 -48.53
N PRO A 42 -67.88 1.27 -47.49
CA PRO A 42 -68.38 2.55 -46.97
C PRO A 42 -68.06 3.78 -47.84
N SER A 43 -68.75 4.89 -47.56
CA SER A 43 -68.79 6.12 -48.35
C SER A 43 -67.72 7.16 -47.99
N GLN A 44 -67.57 8.19 -48.83
CA GLN A 44 -66.49 9.17 -48.72
C GLN A 44 -66.64 10.15 -47.54
N GLU A 45 -67.87 10.43 -47.12
CA GLU A 45 -68.19 11.32 -45.99
C GLU A 45 -67.87 10.64 -44.64
N GLU A 46 -68.15 9.33 -44.54
CA GLU A 46 -67.76 8.50 -43.39
C GLU A 46 -66.23 8.45 -43.21
N LEU A 47 -65.45 8.44 -44.30
CA LEU A 47 -63.99 8.50 -44.26
C LEU A 47 -63.43 9.85 -43.79
N ALA A 48 -64.16 10.96 -44.00
CA ALA A 48 -63.79 12.26 -43.46
C ALA A 48 -64.07 12.32 -41.94
N ALA A 49 -65.28 11.94 -41.54
CA ALA A 49 -65.66 11.88 -40.12
C ALA A 49 -64.75 10.94 -39.30
N GLN A 50 -64.32 9.81 -39.88
CA GLN A 50 -63.34 8.91 -39.24
C GLN A 50 -61.97 9.57 -39.01
N ARG A 51 -61.51 10.46 -39.90
CA ARG A 51 -60.24 11.18 -39.74
C ARG A 51 -60.33 12.24 -38.65
N ASP A 52 -61.41 13.00 -38.61
CA ASP A 52 -61.62 14.03 -37.58
C ASP A 52 -61.79 13.39 -36.19
N ALA A 53 -62.50 12.25 -36.11
CA ALA A 53 -62.61 11.47 -34.87
C ALA A 53 -61.26 10.87 -34.42
N LEU A 54 -60.40 10.46 -35.34
CA LEU A 54 -59.03 10.03 -35.02
C LEU A 54 -58.19 11.20 -34.50
N ALA A 55 -58.22 12.36 -35.14
CA ALA A 55 -57.48 13.55 -34.71
C ALA A 55 -57.93 14.06 -33.32
N GLN A 56 -59.23 14.02 -33.03
CA GLN A 56 -59.76 14.32 -31.69
C GLN A 56 -59.24 13.32 -30.66
N ARG A 57 -59.24 12.02 -30.98
CA ARG A 57 -58.75 10.96 -30.07
C ARG A 57 -57.24 11.03 -29.85
N GLU A 58 -56.46 11.41 -30.86
CA GLU A 58 -55.02 11.70 -30.72
C GLU A 58 -54.77 12.90 -29.80
N ALA A 59 -55.58 13.97 -29.90
CA ALA A 59 -55.49 15.12 -29.01
C ALA A 59 -55.89 14.80 -27.56
N GLU A 60 -56.95 14.00 -27.34
CA GLU A 60 -57.33 13.50 -26.02
C GLU A 60 -56.24 12.62 -25.41
N LEU A 61 -55.63 11.72 -26.21
CA LEU A 61 -54.51 10.90 -25.77
C LEU A 61 -53.31 11.76 -25.37
N ALA A 62 -52.89 12.72 -26.20
CA ALA A 62 -51.79 13.62 -25.88
C ALA A 62 -52.02 14.44 -24.59
N LEU A 63 -53.27 14.87 -24.34
CA LEU A 63 -53.64 15.57 -23.10
C LEU A 63 -53.67 14.63 -21.89
N SER A 64 -54.04 13.36 -22.07
CA SER A 64 -53.95 12.34 -21.02
C SER A 64 -52.49 11.98 -20.67
N GLU A 65 -51.61 11.90 -21.68
CA GLU A 65 -50.18 11.66 -21.50
C GLU A 65 -49.50 12.84 -20.79
N ALA A 66 -49.83 14.08 -21.15
CA ALA A 66 -49.32 15.27 -20.47
C ALA A 66 -49.75 15.33 -18.99
N ARG A 67 -50.99 14.95 -18.67
CA ARG A 67 -51.48 14.82 -17.28
C ARG A 67 -50.69 13.76 -16.51
N LEU A 68 -50.51 12.56 -17.08
CA LEU A 68 -49.75 11.48 -16.46
C LEU A 68 -48.26 11.82 -16.26
N GLN A 69 -47.64 12.52 -17.22
CA GLN A 69 -46.28 13.03 -17.08
C GLN A 69 -46.16 14.06 -15.94
N ARG A 70 -47.17 14.93 -15.79
CA ARG A 70 -47.22 15.91 -14.69
C ARG A 70 -47.41 15.24 -13.33
N GLU A 71 -48.38 14.34 -13.19
CA GLU A 71 -48.63 13.59 -11.94
C GLU A 71 -47.40 12.78 -11.52
N THR A 72 -46.73 12.10 -12.46
CA THR A 72 -45.51 11.35 -12.15
C THR A 72 -44.30 12.24 -11.83
N ALA A 73 -44.24 13.48 -12.33
CA ALA A 73 -43.24 14.47 -11.94
C ALA A 73 -43.52 15.04 -10.53
N GLU A 74 -44.78 15.37 -10.22
CA GLU A 74 -45.21 15.85 -8.90
C GLU A 74 -45.00 14.78 -7.82
N ALA A 75 -45.31 13.52 -8.12
CA ALA A 75 -45.04 12.39 -7.21
C ALA A 75 -43.53 12.20 -6.94
N LYS A 76 -42.67 12.35 -7.96
CA LYS A 76 -41.21 12.30 -7.79
C LYS A 76 -40.69 13.44 -6.94
N LEU A 77 -41.21 14.67 -7.15
CA LEU A 77 -40.86 15.84 -6.34
C LEU A 77 -41.23 15.60 -4.87
N ALA A 78 -42.49 15.23 -4.60
CA ALA A 78 -42.98 14.97 -3.25
C ALA A 78 -42.19 13.86 -2.53
N ALA A 79 -41.80 12.80 -3.24
CA ALA A 79 -40.92 11.76 -2.70
C ALA A 79 -39.54 12.31 -2.31
N THR A 80 -38.89 13.10 -3.18
CA THR A 80 -37.58 13.71 -2.86
C THR A 80 -37.63 14.75 -1.74
N GLU A 81 -38.73 15.49 -1.60
CA GLU A 81 -38.94 16.44 -0.50
C GLU A 81 -39.18 15.72 0.84
N ALA A 82 -39.95 14.62 0.84
CA ALA A 82 -40.14 13.78 2.02
C ALA A 82 -38.83 13.09 2.44
N GLU A 83 -38.02 12.63 1.49
CA GLU A 83 -36.68 12.10 1.72
C GLU A 83 -35.74 13.11 2.39
N LEU A 84 -35.70 14.36 1.88
CA LEU A 84 -34.91 15.44 2.48
C LEU A 84 -35.35 15.71 3.92
N ALA A 85 -36.66 15.88 4.15
CA ALA A 85 -37.21 16.14 5.48
C ALA A 85 -36.98 14.99 6.48
N ALA A 86 -36.87 13.74 6.00
CA ALA A 86 -36.49 12.60 6.82
C ALA A 86 -35.00 12.63 7.21
N GLU A 87 -34.12 13.04 6.28
CA GLU A 87 -32.68 13.14 6.55
C GLU A 87 -32.34 14.35 7.45
N GLU A 88 -32.97 15.51 7.26
CA GLU A 88 -32.84 16.64 8.19
C GLU A 88 -33.27 16.28 9.63
N LYS A 89 -34.38 15.54 9.78
CA LYS A 89 -34.83 15.01 11.08
C LYS A 89 -33.87 13.98 11.67
N LEU A 90 -33.19 13.18 10.84
CA LEU A 90 -32.14 12.26 11.29
C LEU A 90 -30.95 13.05 11.84
N LEU A 91 -30.49 14.08 11.13
CA LEU A 91 -29.36 14.91 11.54
C LEU A 91 -29.63 15.71 12.81
N GLU A 92 -30.83 16.27 12.96
CA GLU A 92 -31.20 16.96 14.21
C GLU A 92 -31.34 15.95 15.37
N ARG A 93 -31.78 14.72 15.10
CA ARG A 93 -31.79 13.62 16.08
C ARG A 93 -30.38 13.16 16.47
N GLU A 94 -29.44 13.09 15.52
CA GLU A 94 -28.03 12.80 15.78
C GLU A 94 -27.36 13.93 16.57
N ARG A 95 -27.64 15.19 16.22
CA ARG A 95 -27.14 16.38 16.92
C ARG A 95 -27.64 16.46 18.36
N THR A 96 -28.93 16.23 18.58
CA THR A 96 -29.53 16.21 19.92
C THR A 96 -29.11 14.99 20.74
N LEU A 97 -28.88 13.83 20.11
CA LEU A 97 -28.24 12.68 20.77
C LEU A 97 -26.79 12.98 21.15
N TRP A 98 -26.00 13.63 20.28
CA TRP A 98 -24.62 14.01 20.57
C TRP A 98 -24.53 15.04 21.71
N LEU A 99 -25.42 16.05 21.73
CA LEU A 99 -25.52 16.98 22.85
C LEU A 99 -25.85 16.25 24.14
N ARG A 100 -26.88 15.39 24.15
CA ARG A 100 -27.23 14.55 25.30
C ARG A 100 -26.13 13.58 25.71
N GLU A 101 -25.37 13.01 24.78
CA GLU A 101 -24.21 12.16 25.07
C GLU A 101 -23.03 12.96 25.60
N SER A 102 -22.87 14.23 25.23
CA SER A 102 -21.87 15.12 25.84
C SER A 102 -22.25 15.51 27.28
N GLU A 103 -23.54 15.72 27.54
CA GLU A 103 -24.10 15.98 28.88
C GLU A 103 -24.14 14.71 29.75
N ALA A 104 -24.38 13.54 29.16
CA ALA A 104 -24.38 12.23 29.82
C ALA A 104 -22.98 11.58 29.90
N ALA A 105 -22.00 12.02 29.13
CA ALA A 105 -20.58 11.75 29.41
C ALA A 105 -20.14 12.43 30.71
N ASN A 106 -20.78 13.54 31.07
CA ASN A 106 -20.71 14.16 32.39
C ASN A 106 -21.55 13.41 33.46
N SER A 107 -22.45 12.50 33.05
CA SER A 107 -23.52 11.91 33.88
C SER A 107 -23.89 10.46 33.46
N ARG A 108 -23.01 9.47 33.70
CA ARG A 108 -23.16 8.08 33.22
C ARG A 108 -24.43 7.35 33.69
N THR A 109 -25.20 6.72 32.78
CA THR A 109 -25.57 5.27 32.71
C THR A 109 -26.55 4.95 31.54
N LEU A 110 -26.72 3.66 31.17
CA LEU A 110 -27.39 3.14 29.95
C LEU A 110 -28.62 2.25 30.30
N PRO A 111 -29.68 2.12 29.44
CA PRO A 111 -29.71 0.99 28.47
C PRO A 111 -30.56 1.10 27.14
N LYS A 112 -30.02 0.48 26.07
CA LYS A 112 -30.59 -0.47 25.06
C LYS A 112 -31.82 -0.17 24.13
N ALA A 113 -31.50 0.28 22.90
CA ALA A 113 -31.81 -0.22 21.53
C ALA A 113 -33.19 -0.77 21.04
N SER A 114 -33.58 -0.36 19.80
CA SER A 114 -34.20 -1.17 18.71
C SER A 114 -34.13 -0.44 17.34
N GLN A 115 -34.11 -1.16 16.20
CA GLN A 115 -34.10 -0.66 14.80
C GLN A 115 -35.36 -1.09 14.01
N PRO A 116 -35.62 -0.55 12.80
CA PRO A 116 -35.43 -1.37 11.57
C PRO A 116 -34.93 -0.61 10.30
N SER A 117 -34.71 -1.36 9.21
CA SER A 117 -34.18 -0.98 7.87
C SER A 117 -35.31 -0.80 6.80
N LYS A 118 -35.14 -0.55 5.46
CA LYS A 118 -34.14 -1.00 4.45
C LYS A 118 -34.33 -0.34 3.02
N ASP A 119 -33.29 -0.34 2.17
CA ASP A 119 -33.20 -0.25 0.66
C ASP A 119 -33.85 0.94 -0.14
N THR A 120 -33.45 1.40 -1.36
CA THR A 120 -32.68 0.82 -2.51
C THR A 120 -31.93 1.89 -3.40
N ALA A 121 -31.09 1.47 -4.36
CA ALA A 121 -30.22 2.22 -5.31
C ALA A 121 -30.95 2.86 -6.55
N ASP A 122 -30.36 3.46 -7.61
CA ASP A 122 -29.04 3.34 -8.30
C ASP A 122 -28.76 4.48 -9.33
N ALA A 123 -27.50 4.63 -9.81
CA ALA A 123 -27.02 4.93 -11.19
C ALA A 123 -25.64 5.68 -11.27
N PRO A 124 -24.79 5.50 -12.32
CA PRO A 124 -23.32 5.54 -12.17
C PRO A 124 -22.52 6.66 -12.87
N SER A 125 -21.18 6.67 -12.65
CA SER A 125 -20.18 7.45 -13.41
C SER A 125 -18.81 6.73 -13.49
N ALA A 126 -17.92 7.22 -14.38
CA ALA A 126 -16.69 6.60 -14.89
C ALA A 126 -15.67 6.04 -13.85
N PRO A 127 -14.75 5.12 -14.22
CA PRO A 127 -14.12 4.17 -13.29
C PRO A 127 -13.05 4.78 -12.38
N THR A 128 -13.52 5.44 -11.32
CA THR A 128 -12.79 5.50 -10.06
C THR A 128 -12.71 4.09 -9.50
N THR A 129 -11.55 3.62 -9.03
CA THR A 129 -11.46 2.38 -8.26
C THR A 129 -12.47 2.45 -7.11
N PRO A 130 -13.44 1.53 -6.99
CA PRO A 130 -14.53 1.68 -6.04
C PRO A 130 -13.97 1.78 -4.62
N ARG A 131 -14.12 2.96 -4.03
CA ARG A 131 -13.72 3.26 -2.66
C ARG A 131 -14.71 2.58 -1.74
N ALA A 132 -14.33 1.44 -1.21
CA ALA A 132 -15.13 0.72 -0.24
C ALA A 132 -15.01 1.36 1.14
N ASP A 133 -16.04 1.11 1.95
CA ASP A 133 -16.14 1.57 3.32
C ASP A 133 -16.36 0.39 4.29
N TYR A 134 -16.24 0.62 5.61
CA TYR A 134 -16.44 -0.43 6.62
C TYR A 134 -17.81 -1.12 6.53
N ASN A 135 -18.84 -0.46 5.99
CA ASN A 135 -20.13 -1.06 5.63
C ASN A 135 -20.01 -2.31 4.73
N LEU A 136 -18.99 -2.39 3.86
CA LEU A 136 -18.72 -3.59 3.06
C LEU A 136 -18.38 -4.79 3.97
N PHE A 137 -17.50 -4.59 4.95
CA PHE A 137 -17.19 -5.63 5.93
C PHE A 137 -18.40 -5.95 6.80
N TYR A 138 -19.17 -4.93 7.23
CA TYR A 138 -20.35 -5.15 8.06
C TYR A 138 -21.35 -6.09 7.38
N ASN A 139 -21.70 -5.80 6.14
CA ASN A 139 -22.68 -6.57 5.38
C ASN A 139 -22.16 -7.96 4.99
N ASP A 140 -20.93 -8.07 4.47
CA ASP A 140 -20.39 -9.34 3.97
C ASP A 140 -20.00 -10.33 5.08
N LEU A 141 -19.66 -9.83 6.28
CA LEU A 141 -19.26 -10.68 7.42
C LEU A 141 -20.42 -11.00 8.37
N GLU A 142 -21.56 -10.30 8.25
CA GLU A 142 -22.75 -10.57 9.06
C GLU A 142 -23.23 -12.04 8.99
N PRO A 143 -23.31 -12.70 7.81
CA PRO A 143 -23.78 -14.09 7.72
C PRO A 143 -22.82 -15.13 8.36
N HIS A 144 -21.60 -14.73 8.71
CA HIS A 144 -20.54 -15.64 9.14
C HIS A 144 -20.12 -15.47 10.62
N GLY A 145 -20.72 -14.51 11.33
CA GLY A 145 -20.32 -14.15 12.68
C GLY A 145 -21.21 -13.10 13.31
N ARG A 146 -20.70 -12.39 14.32
CA ARG A 146 -21.44 -11.35 15.05
C ARG A 146 -20.57 -10.13 15.31
N TRP A 147 -21.15 -8.96 15.10
CA TRP A 147 -20.54 -7.69 15.45
C TRP A 147 -20.78 -7.35 16.93
N PHE A 148 -19.75 -6.86 17.61
CA PHE A 148 -19.79 -6.38 18.99
C PHE A 148 -19.19 -4.97 19.05
N GLU A 149 -19.62 -4.21 20.05
CA GLU A 149 -19.11 -2.87 20.31
C GLU A 149 -18.00 -2.92 21.37
N SER A 150 -16.80 -2.49 21.00
CA SER A 150 -15.68 -2.29 21.91
C SER A 150 -15.43 -0.80 22.12
N PRO A 151 -15.46 -0.29 23.36
CA PRO A 151 -15.10 1.11 23.64
C PRO A 151 -13.62 1.43 23.36
N ASP A 152 -12.80 0.41 23.06
CA ASP A 152 -11.37 0.52 22.80
C ASP A 152 -11.03 0.40 21.30
N TYR A 153 -11.79 -0.39 20.54
CA TYR A 153 -11.53 -0.71 19.13
C TYR A 153 -12.70 -0.45 18.16
N GLY A 154 -13.79 0.18 18.61
CA GLY A 154 -14.98 0.38 17.80
C GLY A 154 -15.75 -0.93 17.57
N PHE A 155 -16.34 -1.10 16.39
CA PHE A 155 -17.02 -2.36 16.05
C PHE A 155 -16.01 -3.45 15.72
N VAL A 156 -16.04 -4.53 16.50
CA VAL A 156 -15.22 -5.74 16.35
C VAL A 156 -16.11 -6.91 15.97
N TRP A 157 -15.57 -7.90 15.26
CA TRP A 157 -16.34 -9.03 14.75
C TRP A 157 -15.83 -10.36 15.29
N GLN A 158 -16.73 -11.23 15.70
CA GLN A 158 -16.41 -12.60 16.09
C GLN A 158 -16.96 -13.57 15.03
N PRO A 159 -16.11 -14.39 14.37
CA PRO A 159 -16.61 -15.47 13.52
C PRO A 159 -17.34 -16.51 14.36
N GLN A 160 -18.44 -17.09 13.86
CA GLN A 160 -19.22 -18.07 14.61
C GLN A 160 -18.39 -19.32 14.99
N VAL A 161 -17.39 -19.70 14.17
CA VAL A 161 -16.49 -20.83 14.45
C VAL A 161 -15.58 -20.59 15.68
N ALA A 162 -15.26 -19.34 16.02
CA ALA A 162 -14.46 -19.03 17.20
C ALA A 162 -15.23 -19.15 18.53
N SER A 163 -16.56 -19.24 18.50
CA SER A 163 -17.38 -19.38 19.71
C SER A 163 -17.54 -20.84 20.17
N THR A 164 -17.24 -21.83 19.33
CA THR A 164 -17.59 -23.25 19.57
C THR A 164 -16.47 -24.25 19.32
N SER A 165 -15.29 -23.82 18.87
CA SER A 165 -14.21 -24.73 18.46
C SER A 165 -12.82 -24.26 18.87
N SER A 166 -11.82 -25.13 18.75
CA SER A 166 -10.38 -24.83 18.96
C SER A 166 -9.73 -24.05 17.80
N TRP A 167 -10.55 -23.45 16.93
CA TRP A 167 -10.14 -22.65 15.79
C TRP A 167 -9.25 -21.46 16.16
N ARG A 168 -8.30 -21.14 15.28
CA ARG A 168 -7.41 -19.98 15.37
C ARG A 168 -7.35 -19.26 14.02
N PRO A 169 -7.20 -17.93 13.98
CA PRO A 169 -6.88 -17.21 12.77
C PRO A 169 -5.63 -17.79 12.09
N TYR A 170 -5.61 -17.82 10.76
CA TYR A 170 -4.53 -18.40 9.96
C TYR A 170 -4.26 -19.89 10.26
N SER A 171 -5.33 -20.68 10.44
CA SER A 171 -5.23 -22.15 10.55
C SER A 171 -5.96 -22.93 9.44
N VAL A 172 -6.96 -22.33 8.79
CA VAL A 172 -7.73 -22.94 7.69
C VAL A 172 -7.39 -22.23 6.37
N GLY A 173 -6.52 -22.85 5.58
CA GLY A 173 -5.93 -22.26 4.37
C GLY A 173 -4.51 -22.77 4.10
N SER A 174 -3.77 -22.04 3.28
CA SER A 174 -2.38 -22.32 2.90
C SER A 174 -1.52 -21.06 2.77
N TRP A 175 -0.21 -21.19 2.97
CA TRP A 175 0.75 -20.12 2.69
C TRP A 175 1.25 -20.22 1.24
N THR A 176 0.98 -19.18 0.43
CA THR A 176 1.53 -19.06 -0.92
C THR A 176 2.64 -18.01 -0.97
N SER A 177 3.76 -18.32 -1.62
CA SER A 177 4.80 -17.33 -1.90
C SER A 177 4.39 -16.44 -3.07
N THR A 178 4.44 -15.13 -2.89
CA THR A 178 4.15 -14.12 -3.91
C THR A 178 5.27 -13.08 -4.06
N ASP A 179 5.11 -12.17 -5.01
CA ASP A 179 5.87 -10.94 -5.18
C ASP A 179 5.79 -9.98 -3.97
N LEU A 180 4.69 -9.99 -3.20
CA LEU A 180 4.59 -9.29 -1.91
C LEU A 180 5.03 -10.12 -0.70
N GLY A 181 5.58 -11.32 -0.92
CA GLY A 181 6.07 -12.22 0.12
C GLY A 181 5.08 -13.33 0.47
N TRP A 182 5.03 -13.77 1.74
CA TRP A 182 4.15 -14.86 2.15
C TRP A 182 2.70 -14.37 2.34
N THR A 183 1.83 -14.82 1.43
CA THR A 183 0.40 -14.48 1.38
C THR A 183 -0.42 -15.62 1.98
N TRP A 184 -1.38 -15.28 2.82
CA TRP A 184 -2.35 -16.25 3.33
C TRP A 184 -3.48 -16.47 2.33
N CYS A 185 -3.60 -17.69 1.82
CA CYS A 185 -4.74 -18.09 0.99
C CYS A 185 -5.72 -18.87 1.88
N SER A 186 -6.73 -18.17 2.38
CA SER A 186 -7.78 -18.75 3.23
C SER A 186 -8.82 -19.51 2.41
N ASP A 187 -9.28 -20.64 2.95
CA ASP A 187 -10.45 -21.38 2.43
C ASP A 187 -11.77 -20.90 3.07
N GLU A 188 -11.72 -19.94 4.00
CA GLU A 188 -12.86 -19.47 4.78
C GLU A 188 -13.56 -18.28 4.10
N PRO A 189 -14.90 -18.20 4.09
CA PRO A 189 -15.65 -17.21 3.30
C PRO A 189 -15.43 -15.77 3.77
N PHE A 190 -15.09 -15.56 5.05
CA PHE A 190 -14.73 -14.26 5.63
C PHE A 190 -13.24 -13.89 5.46
N GLY A 191 -12.42 -14.83 4.97
CA GLY A 191 -10.96 -14.70 5.00
C GLY A 191 -10.41 -13.55 4.16
N TRP A 192 -11.08 -13.21 3.05
CA TRP A 192 -10.71 -12.10 2.16
C TRP A 192 -10.60 -10.75 2.88
N ALA A 193 -11.45 -10.51 3.88
CA ALA A 193 -11.43 -9.31 4.69
C ALA A 193 -10.50 -9.50 5.90
N THR A 194 -10.77 -10.55 6.69
CA THR A 194 -10.27 -10.61 8.05
C THR A 194 -8.77 -10.92 8.16
N TYR A 195 -8.19 -11.57 7.16
CA TYR A 195 -6.76 -11.87 7.11
C TYR A 195 -5.93 -10.78 6.44
N HIS A 196 -6.57 -9.83 5.76
CA HIS A 196 -5.88 -8.86 4.91
C HIS A 196 -6.04 -7.40 5.36
N TYR A 197 -7.16 -7.00 5.96
CA TYR A 197 -7.41 -5.59 6.32
C TYR A 197 -7.24 -5.25 7.80
N GLY A 198 -7.39 -6.22 8.70
CA GLY A 198 -7.51 -5.95 10.15
C GLY A 198 -6.49 -6.68 11.01
N ARG A 199 -6.82 -6.81 12.30
CA ARG A 199 -6.00 -7.47 13.33
C ARG A 199 -6.85 -8.39 14.19
N TRP A 200 -6.21 -9.32 14.89
CA TRP A 200 -6.89 -10.27 15.75
C TRP A 200 -6.47 -10.10 17.21
N ALA A 201 -7.44 -10.27 18.12
CA ALA A 201 -7.21 -10.30 19.56
C ALA A 201 -7.92 -11.51 20.17
N ILE A 202 -7.36 -12.08 21.25
CA ILE A 202 -8.07 -13.01 22.12
C ILE A 202 -8.65 -12.22 23.29
N VAL A 203 -9.97 -12.22 23.44
CA VAL A 203 -10.67 -11.59 24.56
C VAL A 203 -11.05 -12.68 25.57
N ARG A 204 -10.65 -12.50 26.83
CA ARG A 204 -10.88 -13.47 27.91
C ARG A 204 -12.38 -13.70 28.10
N GLY A 205 -12.81 -14.96 28.00
CA GLY A 205 -14.22 -15.36 28.10
C GLY A 205 -15.04 -15.19 26.82
N CYS A 206 -14.48 -14.61 25.75
CA CYS A 206 -15.14 -14.44 24.45
C CYS A 206 -14.45 -15.21 23.31
N GLY A 207 -13.12 -15.33 23.35
CA GLY A 207 -12.32 -16.01 22.31
C GLY A 207 -11.72 -15.04 21.31
N TRP A 208 -11.53 -15.48 20.06
CA TRP A 208 -10.95 -14.65 19.00
C TRP A 208 -11.95 -13.63 18.46
N VAL A 209 -11.51 -12.37 18.39
CA VAL A 209 -12.23 -11.28 17.73
C VAL A 209 -11.32 -10.56 16.73
N TRP A 210 -11.93 -10.11 15.64
CA TRP A 210 -11.30 -9.33 14.58
C TRP A 210 -11.60 -7.85 14.76
N ILE A 211 -10.56 -7.02 14.63
CA ILE A 211 -10.64 -5.57 14.65
C ILE A 211 -10.42 -5.11 13.20
N PRO A 212 -11.41 -4.48 12.55
CA PRO A 212 -11.26 -3.94 11.20
C PRO A 212 -10.14 -2.91 11.08
N GLY A 213 -9.56 -2.83 9.89
CA GLY A 213 -8.66 -1.77 9.44
C GLY A 213 -8.88 -1.47 7.96
N ASP A 214 -8.13 -0.53 7.41
CA ASP A 214 -8.26 -0.01 6.05
C ASP A 214 -7.12 -0.44 5.10
N VAL A 215 -5.95 -0.80 5.63
CA VAL A 215 -4.78 -1.21 4.83
C VAL A 215 -4.78 -2.72 4.53
N TRP A 216 -4.88 -3.07 3.24
CA TRP A 216 -4.69 -4.44 2.75
C TRP A 216 -3.22 -4.91 2.84
N ALA A 217 -2.98 -6.13 3.32
CA ALA A 217 -1.68 -6.80 3.29
C ALA A 217 -1.78 -8.30 2.93
N PRO A 218 -0.69 -8.94 2.45
CA PRO A 218 -0.64 -10.38 2.18
C PRO A 218 -1.00 -11.25 3.40
N ALA A 219 -0.58 -10.81 4.58
CA ALA A 219 -1.00 -11.27 5.90
C ALA A 219 -0.51 -10.26 6.96
N TRP A 220 -1.20 -10.21 8.09
CA TRP A 220 -0.78 -9.44 9.26
C TRP A 220 -0.36 -10.39 10.39
N VAL A 221 0.84 -10.96 10.27
CA VAL A 221 1.41 -11.93 11.23
C VAL A 221 2.84 -11.61 11.65
N ALA A 222 3.19 -12.01 12.87
CA ALA A 222 4.56 -12.21 13.31
C ALA A 222 5.03 -13.62 12.93
N TRP A 223 6.34 -13.82 12.74
CA TRP A 223 6.94 -15.06 12.27
C TRP A 223 8.01 -15.60 13.20
N ARG A 224 8.05 -16.93 13.38
CA ARG A 224 9.12 -17.66 14.06
C ARG A 224 9.55 -18.88 13.25
N SER A 225 10.82 -19.27 13.38
CA SER A 225 11.30 -20.55 12.85
C SER A 225 12.33 -21.23 13.75
N SER A 226 12.40 -22.53 13.58
CA SER A 226 13.49 -23.42 13.99
C SER A 226 13.79 -24.35 12.82
N ASP A 227 14.77 -25.25 12.95
CA ASP A 227 15.06 -26.22 11.88
C ASP A 227 13.91 -27.19 11.61
N SER A 228 13.08 -27.48 12.63
CA SER A 228 12.02 -28.48 12.55
C SER A 228 10.61 -27.90 12.38
N HIS A 229 10.37 -26.66 12.81
CA HIS A 229 9.05 -26.03 12.80
C HIS A 229 9.10 -24.58 12.33
N ILE A 230 8.04 -24.16 11.65
CA ILE A 230 7.72 -22.76 11.34
C ILE A 230 6.45 -22.41 12.12
N GLY A 231 6.39 -21.19 12.64
CA GLY A 231 5.19 -20.69 13.27
C GLY A 231 4.93 -19.22 12.98
N TRP A 232 3.68 -18.84 13.15
CA TRP A 232 3.19 -17.48 12.98
C TRP A 232 2.18 -17.14 14.07
N CYS A 233 1.99 -15.86 14.32
CA CYS A 233 0.99 -15.35 15.25
C CYS A 233 0.31 -14.13 14.63
N PRO A 234 -1.03 -14.03 14.66
CA PRO A 234 -1.72 -12.80 14.24
C PRO A 234 -1.19 -11.58 14.99
N LEU A 235 -1.09 -10.45 14.30
CA LEU A 235 -0.70 -9.20 14.93
C LEU A 235 -1.86 -8.59 15.75
N PRO A 236 -1.56 -7.96 16.90
CA PRO A 236 -2.58 -7.42 17.78
C PRO A 236 -3.09 -6.06 17.25
N PRO A 237 -4.28 -5.61 17.69
CA PRO A 237 -4.92 -4.39 17.19
C PRO A 237 -4.06 -3.13 17.26
N GLU A 238 -3.17 -3.03 18.24
CA GLU A 238 -2.33 -1.84 18.41
C GLU A 238 -1.31 -1.66 17.28
N THR A 239 -1.08 -2.69 16.47
CA THR A 239 -0.28 -2.58 15.22
C THR A 239 -1.03 -1.97 14.04
N LEU A 240 -2.29 -1.55 14.20
CA LEU A 240 -3.03 -0.77 13.20
C LEU A 240 -2.47 0.65 13.01
N CYS A 241 -1.76 1.21 13.99
CA CYS A 241 -1.16 2.55 13.86
C CYS A 241 0.20 2.55 13.13
N LEU A 242 0.70 1.39 12.69
CA LEU A 242 1.98 1.26 11.99
C LEU A 242 1.81 1.63 10.51
N ASN A 243 2.12 2.89 10.16
CA ASN A 243 2.02 3.41 8.80
C ASN A 243 3.38 3.90 8.23
N ASP A 244 4.46 3.85 9.01
CA ASP A 244 5.68 4.63 8.83
C ASP A 244 6.98 3.80 8.70
N GLY A 245 7.07 2.94 7.69
CA GLY A 245 8.37 2.44 7.16
C GLY A 245 9.27 1.62 8.10
N SER A 246 8.84 1.37 9.33
CA SER A 246 9.71 0.98 10.43
C SER A 246 9.79 -0.55 10.62
N TRP A 247 11.02 -1.05 10.74
CA TRP A 247 11.27 -2.44 11.11
C TRP A 247 10.81 -2.69 12.54
N SER A 248 10.01 -3.73 12.73
CA SER A 248 9.46 -4.10 14.03
C SER A 248 9.64 -5.59 14.33
N SER A 249 10.28 -5.89 15.46
CA SER A 249 10.43 -7.24 16.00
C SER A 249 9.20 -7.64 16.82
N SER A 250 8.90 -8.93 16.85
CA SER A 250 7.71 -9.47 17.51
C SER A 250 7.68 -9.23 19.03
N SER A 251 8.84 -8.98 19.63
CA SER A 251 9.03 -8.75 21.06
C SER A 251 8.30 -7.51 21.61
N SER A 252 8.05 -6.50 20.77
CA SER A 252 7.44 -5.23 21.19
C SER A 252 5.90 -5.26 21.27
N TRP A 253 5.28 -6.33 20.77
CA TRP A 253 3.84 -6.42 20.52
C TRP A 253 3.04 -7.17 21.58
N GLY A 254 3.68 -7.80 22.57
CA GLY A 254 2.98 -8.50 23.65
C GLY A 254 2.14 -9.70 23.21
N LEU A 255 2.61 -10.43 22.20
CA LEU A 255 1.93 -11.60 21.64
C LEU A 255 1.80 -12.71 22.70
N PRO A 256 0.57 -13.18 23.02
CA PRO A 256 0.37 -14.30 23.92
C PRO A 256 0.83 -15.62 23.28
N THR A 257 1.18 -16.61 24.12
CA THR A 257 1.73 -17.89 23.64
C THR A 257 0.66 -18.71 22.93
N GLU A 258 -0.59 -18.58 23.37
CA GLU A 258 -1.77 -19.26 22.89
C GLU A 258 -2.16 -18.83 21.47
N SER A 259 -1.76 -17.62 21.05
CA SER A 259 -2.04 -17.07 19.70
C SER A 259 -1.17 -17.61 18.59
N TRP A 260 -0.10 -18.36 18.90
CA TRP A 260 0.76 -18.94 17.86
C TRP A 260 0.10 -20.15 17.18
N CYS A 261 0.40 -20.30 15.89
CA CYS A 261 0.22 -21.52 15.11
C CYS A 261 1.60 -22.04 14.74
N PHE A 262 1.82 -23.35 14.84
CA PHE A 262 3.07 -24.00 14.45
C PHE A 262 2.78 -25.22 13.57
N VAL A 263 3.62 -25.42 12.56
CA VAL A 263 3.62 -26.61 11.69
C VAL A 263 5.04 -27.14 11.54
N PRO A 264 5.23 -28.45 11.29
CA PRO A 264 6.52 -28.98 10.86
C PRO A 264 6.98 -28.28 9.57
N THR A 265 8.27 -27.94 9.47
CA THR A 265 8.84 -27.20 8.31
C THR A 265 8.48 -27.87 6.98
N ARG A 266 8.43 -29.21 6.93
CA ARG A 266 8.08 -30.03 5.75
C ARG A 266 6.62 -29.90 5.23
N SER A 267 5.75 -29.26 6.00
CA SER A 267 4.30 -29.14 5.71
C SER A 267 3.85 -27.68 5.57
N PHE A 268 4.78 -26.72 5.51
CA PHE A 268 4.48 -25.30 5.56
C PHE A 268 3.77 -24.75 4.30
N ASP A 269 4.02 -25.34 3.14
CA ASP A 269 3.42 -25.01 1.84
C ASP A 269 2.22 -25.93 1.47
N GLN A 270 1.62 -26.58 2.47
CA GLN A 270 0.47 -27.48 2.33
C GLN A 270 -0.78 -26.86 3.00
N PRO A 271 -1.99 -27.43 2.82
CA PRO A 271 -3.15 -27.06 3.62
C PRO A 271 -2.86 -27.21 5.12
N ILE A 272 -2.90 -26.10 5.85
CA ILE A 272 -2.31 -25.97 7.18
C ILE A 272 -3.08 -26.74 8.26
N LEU A 273 -4.41 -26.82 8.14
CA LEU A 273 -5.29 -27.34 9.20
C LEU A 273 -4.89 -28.75 9.67
N GLN A 274 -4.45 -29.62 8.75
CA GLN A 274 -4.02 -30.98 9.02
C GLN A 274 -2.71 -31.06 9.83
N TRP A 275 -1.85 -30.04 9.73
CA TRP A 275 -0.48 -30.04 10.26
C TRP A 275 -0.27 -29.05 11.41
N CYS A 276 -1.28 -28.24 11.73
CA CYS A 276 -1.24 -27.22 12.76
C CYS A 276 -1.28 -27.84 14.15
N GLU A 277 -0.19 -27.70 14.91
CA GLU A 277 -0.08 -28.27 16.25
C GLU A 277 -1.07 -27.62 17.25
N ALA A 278 -1.56 -28.43 18.19
CA ALA A 278 -2.43 -27.96 19.26
C ALA A 278 -1.75 -26.87 20.12
N PRO A 279 -2.49 -25.84 20.62
CA PRO A 279 -1.91 -24.71 21.35
C PRO A 279 -1.05 -25.07 22.56
N ILE A 280 -1.25 -26.24 23.17
CA ILE A 280 -0.46 -26.73 24.30
C ILE A 280 1.05 -26.86 23.98
N HIS A 281 1.41 -27.11 22.71
CA HIS A 281 2.81 -27.18 22.28
C HIS A 281 3.45 -25.80 22.06
N ASN A 282 2.66 -24.73 21.92
CA ASN A 282 3.15 -23.40 21.57
C ASN A 282 4.23 -22.88 22.54
N ARG A 283 4.12 -23.17 23.85
CA ARG A 283 5.13 -22.73 24.83
C ARG A 283 6.52 -23.27 24.50
N LEU A 284 6.62 -24.57 24.23
CA LEU A 284 7.86 -25.24 23.84
C LEU A 284 8.34 -24.81 22.45
N ARG A 285 7.42 -24.62 21.50
CA ARG A 285 7.77 -24.17 20.15
C ARG A 285 8.27 -22.74 20.14
N CYS A 286 7.66 -21.83 20.92
CA CYS A 286 8.14 -20.46 21.10
C CYS A 286 9.52 -20.41 21.76
N SER A 287 9.77 -21.18 22.84
CA SER A 287 11.10 -21.20 23.48
C SER A 287 12.20 -21.72 22.55
N ASN A 288 11.89 -22.68 21.67
CA ASN A 288 12.86 -23.35 20.81
C ASN A 288 12.93 -22.77 19.38
N SER A 289 12.39 -21.57 19.14
CA SER A 289 12.39 -20.89 17.85
C SER A 289 12.90 -19.46 17.97
N ARG A 290 13.34 -18.88 16.85
CA ARG A 290 13.79 -17.49 16.73
C ARG A 290 12.73 -16.65 16.04
N ASP A 291 12.59 -15.40 16.46
CA ASP A 291 11.80 -14.39 15.72
C ASP A 291 12.49 -14.11 14.38
N ILE A 292 11.71 -14.25 13.30
CA ILE A 292 12.12 -13.99 11.92
C ILE A 292 11.14 -13.02 11.23
N THR A 293 10.35 -12.29 12.02
CA THR A 293 9.38 -11.31 11.53
C THR A 293 10.08 -10.24 10.70
N ARG A 294 9.60 -10.05 9.46
CA ARG A 294 10.02 -8.99 8.54
C ARG A 294 8.79 -8.42 7.85
N LEU A 295 8.09 -7.53 8.54
CA LEU A 295 6.97 -6.80 7.98
C LEU A 295 7.48 -5.42 7.53
N VAL A 296 7.31 -5.10 6.25
CA VAL A 296 7.82 -3.85 5.67
C VAL A 296 6.67 -3.12 4.98
N ILE A 297 6.38 -1.90 5.44
CA ILE A 297 5.32 -1.05 4.92
C ILE A 297 5.96 0.07 4.10
N ARG A 298 5.72 0.12 2.79
CA ARG A 298 6.30 1.12 1.86
C ARG A 298 5.25 1.60 0.88
N SER A 299 5.00 2.91 0.84
CA SER A 299 4.18 3.58 -0.19
C SER A 299 2.81 2.92 -0.45
N GLY A 300 2.09 2.55 0.62
CA GLY A 300 0.78 1.90 0.53
C GLY A 300 0.81 0.40 0.16
N SER A 301 1.99 -0.20 0.03
CA SER A 301 2.17 -1.64 -0.12
C SER A 301 2.81 -2.25 1.13
N VAL A 302 2.30 -3.42 1.54
CA VAL A 302 2.79 -4.17 2.69
C VAL A 302 3.46 -5.44 2.19
N GLN A 303 4.75 -5.60 2.47
CA GLN A 303 5.51 -6.81 2.20
C GLN A 303 5.53 -7.68 3.45
N CYS A 304 4.96 -8.88 3.34
CA CYS A 304 4.97 -9.88 4.40
C CYS A 304 6.16 -10.82 4.19
N GLY A 305 7.23 -10.63 4.98
CA GLY A 305 8.35 -11.56 5.02
C GLY A 305 7.99 -12.87 5.73
N GLY A 306 8.95 -13.44 6.47
CA GLY A 306 8.80 -14.75 7.12
C GLY A 306 9.97 -15.66 6.75
N PRO A 307 9.77 -16.98 6.66
CA PRO A 307 10.86 -17.92 6.38
C PRO A 307 11.48 -17.66 5.00
N ASP A 308 12.81 -17.64 4.93
CA ASP A 308 13.52 -17.40 3.68
C ASP A 308 13.24 -18.52 2.66
N ARG A 309 12.96 -18.12 1.41
CA ARG A 309 12.55 -19.06 0.35
C ARG A 309 13.68 -20.01 -0.06
N SER A 310 14.94 -19.55 -0.07
CA SER A 310 16.09 -20.39 -0.44
C SER A 310 16.38 -21.42 0.65
N TRP A 311 16.31 -21.01 1.92
CA TRP A 311 16.39 -21.90 3.08
C TRP A 311 15.25 -22.93 3.05
N LEU A 312 14.01 -22.51 2.82
CA LEU A 312 12.87 -23.42 2.72
C LEU A 312 13.01 -24.43 1.57
N ARG A 313 13.38 -23.99 0.36
CA ARG A 313 13.63 -24.89 -0.79
C ARG A 313 14.67 -25.97 -0.44
N SER A 314 15.74 -25.61 0.27
CA SER A 314 16.78 -26.55 0.72
C SER A 314 16.26 -27.62 1.70
N ARG A 315 15.28 -27.26 2.54
CA ARG A 315 14.66 -28.16 3.54
C ARG A 315 13.53 -29.00 2.95
N LEU A 316 12.73 -28.42 2.04
CA LEU A 316 11.57 -29.08 1.43
C LEU A 316 11.95 -30.05 0.29
N LYS A 317 13.10 -29.84 -0.36
CA LYS A 317 13.54 -30.58 -1.57
C LYS A 317 12.54 -30.55 -2.74
N ARG A 318 11.64 -29.56 -2.76
CA ARG A 318 10.73 -29.22 -3.87
C ARG A 318 10.84 -27.73 -4.17
N ASP A 319 10.57 -27.34 -5.41
CA ASP A 319 10.53 -25.92 -5.75
C ASP A 319 9.31 -25.25 -5.12
N ILE A 320 9.47 -23.99 -4.73
CA ILE A 320 8.41 -23.16 -4.19
C ILE A 320 8.12 -22.13 -5.28
N GLU A 321 7.02 -22.34 -6.00
CA GLU A 321 6.59 -21.42 -7.04
C GLU A 321 6.21 -20.06 -6.43
N VAL A 322 6.67 -18.98 -7.08
CA VAL A 322 6.34 -17.61 -6.70
C VAL A 322 5.26 -17.11 -7.66
N CYS A 323 4.11 -16.76 -7.12
CA CYS A 323 3.00 -16.20 -7.90
C CYS A 323 3.10 -14.66 -7.98
N SER A 324 2.63 -14.07 -9.07
CA SER A 324 2.31 -12.64 -9.10
C SER A 324 0.91 -12.45 -8.53
N LEU A 325 0.83 -11.61 -7.49
CA LEU A 325 -0.40 -11.33 -6.76
C LEU A 325 -1.17 -10.17 -7.40
N VAL A 326 -2.38 -10.45 -7.86
CA VAL A 326 -3.29 -9.46 -8.45
C VAL A 326 -4.42 -9.17 -7.48
N ARG A 327 -4.51 -7.92 -7.06
CA ARG A 327 -5.56 -7.39 -6.18
C ARG A 327 -6.66 -6.81 -7.04
N ASP A 328 -7.81 -7.49 -7.11
CA ASP A 328 -8.98 -7.03 -7.85
C ASP A 328 -9.90 -6.23 -6.92
N PRO A 329 -10.13 -4.93 -7.16
CA PRO A 329 -11.02 -4.13 -6.33
C PRO A 329 -12.51 -4.38 -6.63
N PHE A 330 -12.84 -5.10 -7.71
CA PHE A 330 -14.21 -5.43 -8.11
C PHE A 330 -14.56 -6.85 -7.66
N ARG A 331 -15.83 -7.12 -7.32
CA ARG A 331 -16.26 -8.51 -7.07
C ARG A 331 -16.23 -9.29 -8.38
N PRO A 332 -15.46 -10.38 -8.50
CA PRO A 332 -15.50 -11.24 -9.67
C PRO A 332 -16.85 -11.99 -9.77
N ASN A 333 -17.44 -12.03 -10.97
CA ASN A 333 -18.72 -12.66 -11.27
C ASN A 333 -18.64 -14.20 -11.41
N HIS A 334 -17.82 -14.89 -10.61
CA HIS A 334 -17.53 -16.33 -10.79
C HIS A 334 -17.92 -17.20 -9.59
N ASP A 335 -18.42 -18.40 -9.93
CA ASP A 335 -18.57 -19.60 -9.11
C ASP A 335 -19.30 -19.49 -7.76
N GLY A 336 -20.13 -18.46 -7.56
CA GLY A 336 -21.03 -18.35 -6.41
C GLY A 336 -20.36 -17.96 -5.08
N ASN A 337 -19.04 -17.83 -5.03
CA ASN A 337 -18.31 -17.18 -3.94
C ASN A 337 -17.38 -16.10 -4.52
N PRO A 338 -17.80 -14.81 -4.54
CA PRO A 338 -17.02 -13.72 -5.16
C PRO A 338 -15.71 -13.39 -4.41
N HIS A 339 -15.45 -14.03 -3.27
CA HIS A 339 -14.28 -13.77 -2.43
C HIS A 339 -13.21 -14.86 -2.52
N ARG A 340 -13.43 -15.89 -3.36
CA ARG A 340 -12.51 -17.02 -3.50
C ARG A 340 -11.21 -16.61 -4.22
N TRP A 341 -10.09 -17.15 -3.76
CA TRP A 341 -8.81 -17.06 -4.45
C TRP A 341 -8.84 -17.77 -5.81
N HIS A 342 -8.48 -17.07 -6.88
CA HIS A 342 -8.37 -17.63 -8.23
C HIS A 342 -6.89 -17.77 -8.64
N ARG A 343 -6.46 -18.97 -9.03
CA ARG A 343 -5.11 -19.24 -9.50
C ARG A 343 -5.12 -19.62 -10.98
N GLU A 344 -4.40 -18.88 -11.78
CA GLU A 344 -4.25 -19.10 -13.22
C GLU A 344 -2.75 -19.19 -13.55
N GLY A 345 -2.22 -20.42 -13.56
CA GLY A 345 -0.78 -20.66 -13.61
C GLY A 345 -0.04 -19.92 -12.49
N LYS A 346 0.86 -18.99 -12.87
CA LYS A 346 1.65 -18.15 -11.93
C LYS A 346 0.92 -16.91 -11.45
N LYS A 347 -0.31 -16.64 -11.89
CA LYS A 347 -1.11 -15.50 -11.45
C LYS A 347 -2.04 -15.93 -10.32
N LEU A 348 -2.06 -15.17 -9.23
CA LEU A 348 -2.93 -15.40 -8.08
C LEU A 348 -3.78 -14.14 -7.86
N THR A 349 -5.08 -14.23 -8.12
CA THR A 349 -6.02 -13.12 -7.98
C THR A 349 -6.86 -13.25 -6.71
N CYS A 350 -7.06 -12.14 -6.00
CA CYS A 350 -7.99 -12.03 -4.86
C CYS A 350 -8.82 -10.75 -4.92
N PHE A 351 -10.04 -10.81 -4.38
CA PHE A 351 -10.83 -9.62 -4.09
C PHE A 351 -10.16 -8.78 -2.98
N ALA A 352 -9.86 -7.53 -3.29
CA ALA A 352 -9.09 -6.60 -2.47
C ALA A 352 -9.49 -5.14 -2.77
N PRO A 353 -10.70 -4.70 -2.37
CA PRO A 353 -11.21 -3.35 -2.60
C PRO A 353 -10.42 -2.27 -1.85
N ALA A 354 -10.34 -1.06 -2.40
CA ALA A 354 -9.66 0.05 -1.75
C ALA A 354 -10.52 0.61 -0.61
N VAL A 355 -10.24 0.22 0.64
CA VAL A 355 -10.94 0.74 1.82
C VAL A 355 -10.27 2.00 2.32
N HIS A 356 -11.01 3.10 2.38
CA HIS A 356 -10.47 4.41 2.75
C HIS A 356 -11.50 5.22 3.56
N THR A 357 -11.92 4.68 4.71
CA THR A 357 -12.84 5.35 5.64
C THR A 357 -12.09 5.75 6.91
N PRO A 358 -12.24 6.99 7.41
CA PRO A 358 -11.70 7.36 8.71
C PRO A 358 -12.45 6.62 9.82
N TRP A 359 -11.77 5.65 10.46
CA TRP A 359 -12.22 4.83 11.60
C TRP A 359 -13.50 3.99 11.42
N ASN A 360 -13.46 2.73 11.88
CA ASN A 360 -14.62 1.83 11.83
C ASN A 360 -15.83 2.39 12.59
N ALA A 361 -15.66 2.94 13.79
CA ALA A 361 -16.79 3.30 14.67
C ALA A 361 -17.66 4.48 14.20
N ALA A 362 -17.29 5.21 13.14
CA ALA A 362 -18.17 6.21 12.54
C ALA A 362 -19.25 5.60 11.63
N GLN A 363 -19.07 4.35 11.21
CA GLN A 363 -20.11 3.55 10.59
C GLN A 363 -20.56 2.48 11.58
N ARG A 364 -21.82 2.04 11.47
CA ARG A 364 -22.41 1.06 12.40
C ARG A 364 -22.94 -0.15 11.63
N PRO A 365 -22.60 -1.39 12.01
CA PRO A 365 -23.21 -2.58 11.45
C PRO A 365 -24.70 -2.62 11.80
N ALA A 366 -25.54 -3.09 10.86
CA ALA A 366 -26.98 -3.21 11.05
C ALA A 366 -27.30 -4.05 12.30
N HIS A 367 -26.69 -5.22 12.41
CA HIS A 367 -26.89 -6.14 13.52
C HIS A 367 -25.65 -6.22 14.44
N SER A 368 -25.65 -5.41 15.50
CA SER A 368 -24.71 -5.51 16.62
C SER A 368 -25.31 -6.32 17.77
N ALA A 369 -24.54 -7.28 18.30
CA ALA A 369 -24.88 -8.08 19.46
C ALA A 369 -24.77 -7.30 20.80
N GLY A 370 -24.36 -6.03 20.75
CA GLY A 370 -24.18 -5.15 21.92
C GLY A 370 -22.71 -5.02 22.33
N PRO A 371 -22.43 -4.55 23.56
CA PRO A 371 -21.07 -4.39 24.04
C PRO A 371 -20.35 -5.75 24.13
N LEU A 372 -19.04 -5.73 23.87
CA LEU A 372 -18.18 -6.89 23.96
C LEU A 372 -18.22 -7.48 25.39
N PRO A 373 -18.35 -8.82 25.58
CA PRO A 373 -18.58 -9.42 26.91
C PRO A 373 -17.49 -9.16 27.95
N SER A 374 -16.27 -8.87 27.51
CA SER A 374 -15.13 -8.54 28.35
C SER A 374 -14.22 -7.56 27.62
N ARG A 375 -13.47 -6.75 28.38
CA ARG A 375 -12.42 -5.84 27.87
C ARG A 375 -11.01 -6.40 28.10
N ASP A 376 -10.90 -7.54 28.79
CA ASP A 376 -9.65 -8.23 29.08
C ASP A 376 -9.10 -8.91 27.83
N ILE A 377 -8.20 -8.25 27.09
CA ILE A 377 -7.45 -8.90 26.01
C ILE A 377 -6.28 -9.69 26.61
N VAL A 378 -6.16 -10.96 26.20
CA VAL A 378 -5.05 -11.85 26.59
C VAL A 378 -3.76 -11.37 25.93
N ARG A 379 -2.71 -11.19 26.73
CA ARG A 379 -1.38 -10.72 26.30
C ARG A 379 -0.28 -11.67 26.74
N GLY A 380 0.85 -11.64 26.05
CA GLY A 380 2.06 -12.36 26.43
C GLY A 380 2.71 -11.76 27.69
N PRO A 381 3.63 -12.51 28.33
CA PRO A 381 4.23 -12.15 29.63
C PRO A 381 5.04 -10.85 29.59
N SER A 382 5.53 -10.43 28.43
CA SER A 382 6.24 -9.15 28.25
C SER A 382 5.31 -7.93 28.19
N GLY A 383 3.99 -8.14 28.09
CA GLY A 383 3.02 -7.08 27.83
C GLY A 383 3.22 -6.37 26.49
N LEU A 384 2.35 -5.38 26.22
CA LEU A 384 2.47 -4.48 25.08
C LEU A 384 3.47 -3.35 25.41
N SER A 385 4.34 -2.99 24.46
CA SER A 385 5.25 -1.85 24.65
C SER A 385 4.47 -0.54 24.93
N PRO A 386 4.82 0.23 25.98
CA PRO A 386 4.17 1.52 26.27
C PRO A 386 4.22 2.51 25.10
N LYS A 387 5.29 2.47 24.29
CA LYS A 387 5.44 3.29 23.07
C LYS A 387 4.34 2.96 22.06
N LEU A 388 4.15 1.68 21.74
CA LEU A 388 3.12 1.23 20.78
C LEU A 388 1.71 1.48 21.31
N ALA A 389 1.47 1.24 22.60
CA ALA A 389 0.20 1.56 23.24
C ALA A 389 -0.13 3.07 23.12
N SER A 390 0.86 3.94 23.28
CA SER A 390 0.68 5.39 23.13
C SER A 390 0.47 5.81 21.68
N GLN A 391 1.26 5.27 20.74
CA GLN A 391 1.10 5.53 19.31
C GLN A 391 -0.30 5.12 18.83
N PHE A 392 -0.80 3.96 19.27
CA PHE A 392 -2.14 3.50 18.93
C PHE A 392 -3.23 4.42 19.45
N ARG A 393 -3.15 4.89 20.72
CA ARG A 393 -4.10 5.87 21.27
C ARG A 393 -4.14 7.16 20.46
N THR A 394 -2.98 7.76 20.19
CA THR A 394 -2.90 9.01 19.40
C THR A 394 -3.41 8.83 17.96
N HIS A 395 -3.07 7.71 17.31
CA HIS A 395 -3.58 7.41 15.97
C HIS A 395 -5.11 7.23 15.98
N ARG A 396 -5.65 6.50 16.96
CA ARG A 396 -7.10 6.31 17.14
C ARG A 396 -7.82 7.65 17.39
N GLU A 397 -7.29 8.53 18.22
CA GLU A 397 -7.86 9.86 18.48
C GLU A 397 -7.90 10.72 17.21
N ALA A 398 -6.82 10.70 16.40
CA ALA A 398 -6.77 11.40 15.12
C ALA A 398 -7.77 10.82 14.10
N GLN A 399 -7.88 9.49 14.03
CA GLN A 399 -8.85 8.79 13.19
C GLN A 399 -10.29 9.13 13.61
N LEU A 400 -10.63 9.05 14.90
CA LEU A 400 -11.94 9.45 15.44
C LEU A 400 -12.29 10.92 15.14
N LYS A 401 -11.31 11.83 15.25
CA LYS A 401 -11.51 13.25 14.88
C LYS A 401 -11.82 13.41 13.39
N THR A 402 -11.05 12.74 12.54
CA THR A 402 -11.27 12.75 11.09
C THR A 402 -12.63 12.14 10.73
N ALA A 403 -13.04 11.11 11.45
CA ALA A 403 -14.29 10.40 11.25
C ALA A 403 -15.51 11.28 11.55
N ARG A 404 -15.50 12.00 12.68
CA ARG A 404 -16.55 12.98 13.03
C ARG A 404 -16.70 14.06 11.94
N LEU A 405 -15.58 14.68 11.56
CA LEU A 405 -15.54 15.69 10.49
C LEU A 405 -16.05 15.14 9.15
N ALA A 406 -15.75 13.88 8.84
CA ALA A 406 -16.21 13.22 7.62
C ALA A 406 -17.73 12.93 7.66
N THR A 407 -18.27 12.46 8.78
CA THR A 407 -19.72 12.26 8.97
C THR A 407 -20.47 13.58 8.84
N GLU A 408 -20.03 14.63 9.54
CA GLU A 408 -20.57 15.99 9.44
C GLU A 408 -20.56 16.50 7.98
N SER A 409 -19.46 16.28 7.26
CA SER A 409 -19.29 16.69 5.85
C SER A 409 -20.01 15.81 4.82
N ALA A 410 -20.32 14.55 5.14
CA ALA A 410 -21.03 13.63 4.24
C ALA A 410 -22.54 13.85 4.32
N SER A 411 -23.05 14.04 5.54
CA SER A 411 -24.44 14.42 5.78
C SER A 411 -24.79 15.77 5.17
N GLY A 412 -23.91 16.78 5.30
CA GLY A 412 -24.09 18.06 4.62
C GLY A 412 -24.14 17.96 3.09
N ARG A 413 -23.42 17.00 2.50
CA ARG A 413 -23.45 16.75 1.04
C ARG A 413 -24.77 16.12 0.58
N ARG A 414 -25.28 15.09 1.26
CA ARG A 414 -26.57 14.46 0.90
C ARG A 414 -27.74 15.45 0.95
N VAL A 415 -27.76 16.33 1.94
CA VAL A 415 -28.71 17.46 2.03
C VAL A 415 -28.56 18.39 0.81
N SER A 416 -27.33 18.78 0.46
CA SER A 416 -27.06 19.64 -0.71
C SER A 416 -27.50 18.99 -2.03
N ASP A 417 -27.17 17.72 -2.25
CA ASP A 417 -27.50 16.99 -3.48
C ASP A 417 -29.03 16.85 -3.64
N ARG A 418 -29.75 16.59 -2.54
CA ARG A 418 -31.22 16.51 -2.51
C ARG A 418 -31.87 17.87 -2.79
N LEU A 419 -31.37 18.95 -2.21
CA LEU A 419 -31.81 20.31 -2.52
C LEU A 419 -31.62 20.66 -4.01
N THR A 420 -30.47 20.27 -4.61
CA THR A 420 -30.21 20.44 -6.05
C THR A 420 -31.19 19.63 -6.90
N ARG A 421 -31.50 18.38 -6.50
CA ARG A 421 -32.48 17.53 -7.21
C ARG A 421 -33.91 18.08 -7.13
N ILE A 422 -34.32 18.59 -5.98
CA ILE A 422 -35.62 19.26 -5.78
C ILE A 422 -35.72 20.50 -6.67
N ALA A 423 -34.67 21.32 -6.76
CA ALA A 423 -34.64 22.48 -7.65
C ALA A 423 -34.81 22.08 -9.14
N SER A 424 -34.09 21.04 -9.58
CA SER A 424 -34.20 20.52 -10.95
C SER A 424 -35.57 19.92 -11.28
N LEU A 425 -36.20 19.20 -10.33
CA LEU A 425 -37.54 18.65 -10.50
C LEU A 425 -38.62 19.75 -10.54
N ARG A 426 -38.49 20.81 -9.74
CA ARG A 426 -39.38 21.99 -9.78
C ARG A 426 -39.28 22.74 -11.12
N GLU A 427 -38.07 22.90 -11.65
CA GLU A 427 -37.84 23.49 -12.97
C GLU A 427 -38.47 22.64 -14.08
N SER A 428 -38.24 21.32 -14.07
CA SER A 428 -38.87 20.40 -15.03
C SER A 428 -40.40 20.42 -14.97
N LEU A 429 -40.99 20.57 -13.77
CA LEU A 429 -42.43 20.68 -13.55
C LEU A 429 -43.02 22.03 -14.03
N ALA A 430 -42.21 23.09 -14.04
CA ALA A 430 -42.61 24.40 -14.57
C ALA A 430 -42.65 24.43 -16.11
N GLN A 431 -41.85 23.59 -16.76
CA GLN A 431 -41.79 23.47 -18.23
C GLN A 431 -42.91 22.58 -18.82
N LEU A 432 -43.60 21.78 -18.00
CA LEU A 432 -44.75 20.98 -18.44
C LEU A 432 -46.02 21.83 -18.61
N PRO A 433 -46.81 21.61 -19.70
CA PRO A 433 -48.02 22.38 -19.96
C PRO A 433 -49.06 22.19 -18.84
N LYS A 434 -49.72 23.28 -18.44
CA LYS A 434 -50.78 23.25 -17.42
C LYS A 434 -52.11 22.83 -18.06
N PRO A 435 -52.87 21.90 -17.44
CA PRO A 435 -54.06 21.31 -18.06
C PRO A 435 -55.25 22.26 -18.23
N ASP A 436 -55.25 23.44 -17.59
CA ASP A 436 -56.38 24.38 -17.57
C ASP A 436 -56.04 25.79 -18.14
N ALA A 437 -55.01 25.90 -18.99
CA ALA A 437 -54.77 27.14 -19.73
C ALA A 437 -55.77 27.24 -20.91
N PRO A 438 -56.73 28.19 -20.93
CA PRO A 438 -57.67 28.30 -22.04
C PRO A 438 -56.93 28.68 -23.32
N ALA A 439 -57.18 27.92 -24.39
CA ALA A 439 -56.62 28.16 -25.71
C ALA A 439 -57.09 29.52 -26.25
N THR A 440 -56.29 30.56 -26.02
CA THR A 440 -56.52 31.88 -26.61
C THR A 440 -56.04 31.83 -28.06
N ALA A 441 -56.98 31.82 -28.99
CA ALA A 441 -56.66 31.78 -30.42
C ALA A 441 -55.83 33.01 -30.83
N SER A 442 -54.64 32.76 -31.37
CA SER A 442 -53.89 33.75 -32.15
C SER A 442 -53.41 33.06 -33.43
N ALA A 443 -54.03 33.42 -34.55
CA ALA A 443 -53.79 32.78 -35.84
C ALA A 443 -52.68 33.48 -36.63
N PRO A 444 -51.76 32.75 -37.27
CA PRO A 444 -50.97 33.25 -38.40
C PRO A 444 -51.73 33.05 -39.73
N PRO A 445 -51.54 33.94 -40.73
CA PRO A 445 -52.32 33.95 -41.98
C PRO A 445 -51.82 32.93 -43.03
N PRO A 446 -52.65 32.56 -44.03
CA PRO A 446 -52.33 31.52 -45.01
C PRO A 446 -51.42 32.02 -46.14
N GLN A 447 -50.55 31.15 -46.68
CA GLN A 447 -49.84 31.42 -47.94
C GLN A 447 -50.04 30.32 -48.98
N ARG A 448 -50.16 30.78 -50.24
CA ARG A 448 -50.47 30.01 -51.44
C ARG A 448 -49.22 29.45 -52.11
N ILE A 449 -49.43 28.40 -52.91
CA ILE A 449 -48.50 27.88 -53.95
C ILE A 449 -48.22 28.98 -54.99
N PRO A 450 -46.99 29.04 -55.55
CA PRO A 450 -46.87 29.06 -57.01
C PRO A 450 -45.74 28.17 -57.58
N ARG A 451 -45.81 27.89 -58.89
CA ARG A 451 -44.90 27.04 -59.67
C ARG A 451 -44.52 27.79 -60.97
N ALA A 452 -43.23 28.10 -61.24
CA ALA A 452 -42.70 28.61 -62.53
C ALA A 452 -41.14 28.59 -62.59
N ILE A 453 -40.54 28.88 -63.76
CA ILE A 453 -39.16 28.59 -64.28
C ILE A 453 -38.68 29.85 -65.09
N PRO A 454 -37.38 30.31 -65.19
CA PRO A 454 -36.14 29.55 -65.54
C PRO A 454 -34.75 29.93 -64.90
N VAL A 455 -33.78 28.97 -64.96
CA VAL A 455 -32.46 28.94 -65.69
C VAL A 455 -31.69 30.26 -66.01
N PRO A 456 -30.32 30.36 -66.06
CA PRO A 456 -29.18 29.61 -65.43
C PRO A 456 -28.03 30.49 -64.82
N GLU A 457 -27.02 29.88 -64.14
CA GLU A 457 -25.56 29.90 -64.47
C GLU A 457 -24.64 29.27 -63.38
N SER A 458 -23.71 28.40 -63.82
CA SER A 458 -22.26 28.25 -63.48
C SER A 458 -21.75 28.44 -62.02
N ASP A 459 -20.89 27.59 -61.40
CA ASP A 459 -20.11 26.44 -61.89
C ASP A 459 -19.61 25.46 -60.77
N SER A 460 -19.43 24.18 -61.13
CA SER A 460 -18.40 23.20 -60.64
C SER A 460 -18.22 22.80 -59.14
N PRO A 461 -17.59 21.64 -58.82
CA PRO A 461 -17.74 20.31 -59.46
C PRO A 461 -17.73 19.08 -58.49
N ASP A 462 -18.18 17.93 -59.03
CA ASP A 462 -17.76 16.50 -58.81
C ASP A 462 -17.44 15.89 -57.41
N SER A 463 -17.60 14.58 -57.18
CA SER A 463 -18.53 13.54 -57.71
C SER A 463 -18.26 12.22 -56.98
N THR A 464 -19.31 11.43 -56.73
CA THR A 464 -19.23 9.99 -56.44
C THR A 464 -19.75 9.23 -57.68
N PRO A 465 -19.44 7.94 -57.87
CA PRO A 465 -20.49 6.97 -57.53
C PRO A 465 -20.04 5.60 -57.00
N ALA A 466 -21.04 4.92 -56.45
CA ALA A 466 -21.07 3.57 -55.88
C ALA A 466 -21.39 2.50 -56.99
N PRO A 467 -21.87 1.25 -56.72
CA PRO A 467 -21.53 0.24 -55.69
C PRO A 467 -21.54 -1.26 -56.19
N THR A 468 -21.27 -2.23 -55.27
CA THR A 468 -21.69 -3.68 -55.27
C THR A 468 -21.10 -4.62 -56.36
N THR A 469 -20.59 -5.85 -56.11
CA THR A 469 -21.24 -7.03 -55.48
C THR A 469 -20.23 -8.16 -55.10
N LYS A 470 -20.65 -9.11 -54.23
CA LYS A 470 -19.95 -10.34 -53.71
C LYS A 470 -19.81 -11.47 -54.77
N PRO A 471 -19.27 -12.72 -54.51
CA PRO A 471 -18.67 -13.32 -53.28
C PRO A 471 -17.36 -14.17 -53.45
N GLN A 472 -16.88 -14.76 -52.33
CA GLN A 472 -16.45 -16.18 -52.17
C GLN A 472 -15.05 -16.45 -51.52
N ARG A 473 -15.01 -17.44 -50.61
CA ARG A 473 -13.89 -18.01 -49.81
C ARG A 473 -13.43 -19.35 -50.49
N PRO A 474 -12.32 -20.06 -50.14
CA PRO A 474 -11.90 -20.39 -48.76
C PRO A 474 -10.37 -20.56 -48.45
N ALA A 475 -10.04 -20.59 -47.14
CA ALA A 475 -8.98 -21.36 -46.42
C ALA A 475 -7.50 -21.38 -46.94
N SER A 476 -6.43 -21.59 -46.15
CA SER A 476 -6.25 -22.10 -44.77
C SER A 476 -5.05 -21.44 -44.05
N ARG A 477 -5.05 -21.48 -42.70
CA ARG A 477 -3.92 -21.26 -41.76
C ARG A 477 -3.29 -22.64 -41.42
N PRO A 478 -2.30 -22.84 -40.49
CA PRO A 478 -1.33 -21.93 -39.82
C PRO A 478 0.09 -22.54 -39.50
N LEU A 479 0.90 -21.84 -38.67
CA LEU A 479 1.94 -22.33 -37.72
C LEU A 479 3.29 -22.89 -38.30
N VAL A 480 4.49 -22.80 -37.68
CA VAL A 480 5.04 -21.97 -36.54
C VAL A 480 6.59 -22.08 -36.46
N ALA A 481 7.24 -21.22 -35.65
CA ALA A 481 8.68 -21.23 -35.21
C ALA A 481 9.73 -20.91 -36.30
N ASP A 482 10.67 -19.96 -36.17
CA ASP A 482 11.56 -19.45 -35.10
C ASP A 482 12.99 -20.05 -35.16
N ARG A 483 13.98 -19.17 -34.99
CA ARG A 483 15.43 -19.36 -34.77
C ARG A 483 16.40 -19.59 -35.95
N SER A 484 17.21 -18.55 -36.19
CA SER A 484 18.64 -18.60 -36.56
C SER A 484 19.48 -19.34 -35.48
N PRO A 485 20.80 -19.65 -35.64
CA PRO A 485 21.77 -19.03 -36.55
C PRO A 485 22.89 -19.95 -37.13
N ALA A 486 23.92 -19.28 -37.69
CA ALA A 486 25.32 -19.69 -37.85
C ALA A 486 25.80 -20.28 -39.21
N ASN A 487 26.78 -19.54 -39.75
CA ASN A 487 27.74 -19.79 -40.83
C ASN A 487 28.70 -20.99 -40.50
N PRO A 488 29.70 -21.39 -41.34
CA PRO A 488 30.07 -20.88 -42.68
C PRO A 488 30.45 -21.96 -43.73
N ALA A 489 30.64 -21.55 -44.99
CA ALA A 489 31.79 -21.93 -45.85
C ALA A 489 31.73 -21.19 -47.21
N ALA A 490 32.87 -20.64 -47.66
CA ALA A 490 33.02 -20.05 -48.99
C ALA A 490 34.41 -20.40 -49.55
N VAL A 491 34.53 -20.52 -50.88
CA VAL A 491 35.81 -20.72 -51.58
C VAL A 491 35.88 -19.79 -52.80
N SER A 492 36.71 -18.75 -52.68
CA SER A 492 37.61 -18.11 -53.69
C SER A 492 37.04 -17.67 -55.06
N PRO A 493 37.52 -16.52 -55.61
CA PRO A 493 38.89 -16.42 -56.14
C PRO A 493 39.76 -15.27 -55.60
N THR A 494 41.02 -15.30 -56.03
CA THR A 494 42.22 -14.68 -55.48
C THR A 494 42.47 -13.19 -55.83
N ALA A 495 42.64 -12.35 -54.78
CA ALA A 495 43.64 -11.26 -54.58
C ALA A 495 43.79 -10.09 -55.61
N PRO A 496 44.45 -8.94 -55.25
CA PRO A 496 45.20 -8.64 -54.02
C PRO A 496 44.88 -7.32 -53.28
N SER A 497 45.46 -7.21 -52.07
CA SER A 497 45.88 -6.05 -51.24
C SER A 497 45.24 -4.65 -51.43
N PRO A 498 44.97 -3.93 -50.33
CA PRO A 498 45.94 -2.86 -49.96
C PRO A 498 46.03 -2.54 -48.45
N GLN A 499 47.12 -1.86 -48.02
CA GLN A 499 47.04 -0.82 -46.99
C GLN A 499 48.25 0.15 -46.96
N PHE A 500 47.93 1.42 -46.71
CA PHE A 500 48.78 2.55 -46.32
C PHE A 500 49.84 3.14 -47.29
N ALA A 501 49.36 4.15 -48.03
CA ALA A 501 50.05 5.42 -48.28
C ALA A 501 50.03 6.31 -46.98
N PRO A 502 50.54 7.58 -46.90
CA PRO A 502 50.56 8.59 -47.98
C PRO A 502 51.78 9.53 -48.09
N ASN A 503 51.83 10.22 -49.25
CA ASN A 503 52.27 11.60 -49.53
C ASN A 503 53.51 12.21 -48.84
N THR A 504 54.31 12.99 -49.59
CA THR A 504 54.20 14.48 -49.61
C THR A 504 55.17 15.14 -50.60
N LEU A 505 54.73 16.31 -51.11
CA LEU A 505 55.39 17.42 -51.82
C LEU A 505 56.94 17.57 -51.68
N ALA A 506 57.65 18.29 -52.57
CA ALA A 506 57.39 18.86 -53.90
C ALA A 506 58.70 19.47 -54.47
N ASP A 507 58.77 19.69 -55.79
CA ASP A 507 58.66 21.03 -56.43
C ASP A 507 59.49 21.20 -57.74
N GLN A 508 59.06 22.14 -58.58
CA GLN A 508 59.77 22.82 -59.69
C GLN A 508 60.29 22.04 -60.94
N GLN A 509 59.41 22.07 -61.94
CA GLN A 509 59.62 22.32 -63.38
C GLN A 509 60.55 23.54 -63.72
N PRO A 510 60.89 23.92 -65.00
CA PRO A 510 60.69 23.24 -66.32
C PRO A 510 61.80 23.44 -67.42
N ARG A 511 61.56 22.91 -68.66
CA ARG A 511 62.12 23.30 -70.01
C ARG A 511 63.58 22.86 -70.34
N GLN A 512 64.01 22.59 -71.59
CA GLN A 512 63.36 22.59 -72.94
C GLN A 512 64.16 21.76 -74.00
N ASP A 513 63.47 21.34 -75.07
CA ASP A 513 63.89 21.15 -76.48
C ASP A 513 65.08 20.26 -76.97
N SER A 514 64.70 19.21 -77.72
CA SER A 514 64.94 19.02 -79.18
C SER A 514 66.36 19.04 -79.83
N THR A 515 66.93 17.84 -79.99
CA THR A 515 67.63 17.27 -81.19
C THR A 515 68.55 18.10 -82.13
N ALA A 516 69.82 17.63 -82.17
CA ALA A 516 70.66 17.30 -83.35
C ALA A 516 71.30 18.39 -84.26
N GLY A 517 72.60 18.22 -84.56
CA GLY A 517 73.27 18.82 -85.73
C GLY A 517 74.74 19.27 -85.54
N ASN A 518 75.70 18.40 -85.89
CA ASN A 518 77.13 18.74 -86.11
C ASN A 518 77.24 19.61 -87.40
N PRO A 519 78.27 20.49 -87.60
CA PRO A 519 79.64 20.01 -87.83
C PRO A 519 80.81 20.91 -87.36
N ASP A 520 81.99 20.32 -87.53
CA ASP A 520 83.35 20.87 -87.63
C ASP A 520 84.10 21.41 -86.40
N ALA A 521 85.29 20.83 -86.26
CA ALA A 521 86.29 21.06 -85.22
C ALA A 521 87.43 21.95 -85.76
N PRO A 522 88.40 22.37 -84.93
CA PRO A 522 89.41 21.42 -84.46
C PRO A 522 89.66 21.42 -82.94
N ASN A 523 90.43 20.41 -82.51
CA ASN A 523 91.13 20.30 -81.23
C ASN A 523 90.32 19.78 -80.00
N ARG A 524 89.79 18.55 -80.11
CA ARG A 524 88.96 17.89 -79.08
C ARG A 524 89.67 16.85 -78.19
N GLN A 525 91.00 16.71 -78.25
CA GLN A 525 91.72 15.60 -77.58
C GLN A 525 92.38 15.93 -76.23
N GLN A 526 92.45 17.20 -75.79
CA GLN A 526 93.03 17.57 -74.49
C GLN A 526 92.02 18.04 -73.43
N LEU A 527 90.80 18.45 -73.84
CA LEU A 527 89.75 18.87 -72.91
C LEU A 527 88.89 17.69 -72.40
N ALA A 528 88.70 16.65 -73.22
CA ALA A 528 87.81 15.52 -72.89
C ALA A 528 88.30 14.68 -71.69
N THR A 529 89.61 14.52 -71.51
CA THR A 529 90.20 13.80 -70.36
C THR A 529 90.05 14.58 -69.06
N THR A 530 90.23 15.90 -69.09
CA THR A 530 90.07 16.79 -67.92
C THR A 530 88.61 16.88 -67.47
N GLU A 531 87.66 16.95 -68.42
CA GLU A 531 86.21 16.94 -68.13
C GLU A 531 85.76 15.60 -67.54
N LEU A 532 86.24 14.46 -68.06
CA LEU A 532 85.94 13.13 -67.51
C LEU A 532 86.49 12.92 -66.09
N GLN A 533 87.70 13.42 -65.81
CA GLN A 533 88.26 13.39 -64.45
C GLN A 533 87.45 14.27 -63.49
N ARG A 534 87.11 15.49 -63.89
CA ARG A 534 86.31 16.42 -63.07
C ARG A 534 84.88 15.90 -62.82
N ALA A 535 84.27 15.24 -63.80
CA ALA A 535 82.97 14.58 -63.64
C ALA A 535 83.04 13.35 -62.71
N ALA A 536 84.10 12.54 -62.80
CA ALA A 536 84.31 11.41 -61.89
C ALA A 536 84.59 11.86 -60.44
N GLU A 537 85.28 12.98 -60.27
CA GLU A 537 85.56 13.61 -58.97
C GLU A 537 84.28 14.21 -58.36
N GLN A 538 83.45 14.89 -59.16
CA GLN A 538 82.11 15.34 -58.75
C GLN A 538 81.17 14.19 -58.38
N GLN A 539 81.22 13.05 -59.09
CA GLN A 539 80.44 11.87 -58.70
C GLN A 539 80.94 11.23 -57.41
N ARG A 540 82.25 11.28 -57.11
CA ARG A 540 82.79 10.86 -55.81
C ARG A 540 82.35 11.80 -54.68
N GLU A 541 82.47 13.11 -54.85
CA GLU A 541 81.94 14.07 -53.88
C GLU A 541 80.43 13.89 -53.64
N ALA A 542 79.64 13.66 -54.69
CA ALA A 542 78.21 13.42 -54.56
C ALA A 542 77.92 12.12 -53.78
N ALA A 543 78.67 11.04 -54.05
CA ALA A 543 78.55 9.78 -53.32
C ALA A 543 78.99 9.89 -51.85
N ASP A 544 80.06 10.65 -51.57
CA ASP A 544 80.53 10.87 -50.19
C ASP A 544 79.62 11.81 -49.41
N ARG A 545 78.99 12.81 -50.04
CA ARG A 545 77.90 13.60 -49.44
C ARG A 545 76.67 12.73 -49.15
N GLN A 546 76.25 11.87 -50.08
CA GLN A 546 75.16 10.92 -49.82
C GLN A 546 75.48 9.94 -48.68
N ARG A 547 76.73 9.49 -48.55
CA ARG A 547 77.18 8.67 -47.41
C ARG A 547 77.18 9.46 -46.11
N ALA A 548 77.59 10.72 -46.13
CA ALA A 548 77.55 11.61 -44.97
C ALA A 548 76.10 11.86 -44.50
N ASP A 549 75.17 12.12 -45.43
CA ASP A 549 73.74 12.27 -45.14
C ASP A 549 73.11 10.98 -44.60
N LEU A 550 73.47 9.81 -45.14
CA LEU A 550 72.99 8.53 -44.62
C LEU A 550 73.55 8.24 -43.22
N ALA A 551 74.81 8.61 -42.98
CA ALA A 551 75.47 8.50 -41.67
C ALA A 551 74.93 9.51 -40.64
N ALA A 552 74.44 10.68 -41.08
CA ALA A 552 73.73 11.62 -40.23
C ALA A 552 72.34 11.08 -39.86
N ARG A 553 71.53 10.67 -40.85
CA ARG A 553 70.20 10.10 -40.63
C ARG A 553 70.21 8.87 -39.71
N THR A 554 71.13 7.94 -39.90
CA THR A 554 71.27 6.77 -39.02
C THR A 554 71.70 7.16 -37.60
N ARG A 555 72.48 8.23 -37.42
CA ARG A 555 72.85 8.76 -36.10
C ARG A 555 71.65 9.45 -35.41
N ASP A 556 70.83 10.18 -36.16
CA ASP A 556 69.61 10.80 -35.65
C ASP A 556 68.54 9.75 -35.29
N GLU A 557 68.43 8.68 -36.09
CA GLU A 557 67.52 7.56 -35.85
C GLU A 557 67.94 6.71 -34.63
N GLN A 558 69.26 6.54 -34.42
CA GLN A 558 69.83 5.98 -33.19
C GLN A 558 69.62 6.88 -31.97
N ALA A 559 69.74 8.21 -32.11
CA ALA A 559 69.45 9.16 -31.04
C ALA A 559 67.96 9.17 -30.67
N ALA A 560 67.06 9.08 -31.66
CA ALA A 560 65.62 9.01 -31.45
C ALA A 560 65.19 7.71 -30.74
N THR A 561 65.78 6.56 -31.11
CA THR A 561 65.52 5.28 -30.42
C THR A 561 66.10 5.24 -29.01
N ALA A 562 67.27 5.84 -28.76
CA ALA A 562 67.80 6.02 -27.41
C ALA A 562 66.88 6.88 -26.53
N ALA A 563 66.44 8.03 -27.03
CA ALA A 563 65.52 8.93 -26.31
C ALA A 563 64.13 8.30 -26.06
N ALA A 564 63.63 7.47 -26.98
CA ALA A 564 62.39 6.71 -26.78
C ALA A 564 62.55 5.66 -25.67
N THR A 565 63.69 4.95 -25.64
CA THR A 565 64.00 3.94 -24.62
C THR A 565 64.13 4.59 -23.23
N GLU A 566 64.76 5.75 -23.14
CA GLU A 566 64.90 6.51 -21.90
C GLU A 566 63.54 6.99 -21.37
N ARG A 567 62.66 7.54 -22.22
CA ARG A 567 61.29 7.91 -21.84
C ARG A 567 60.48 6.72 -21.34
N GLN A 568 60.64 5.54 -21.96
CA GLN A 568 59.97 4.32 -21.51
C GLN A 568 60.48 3.88 -20.13
N ALA A 569 61.79 3.95 -19.87
CA ALA A 569 62.36 3.68 -18.55
C ALA A 569 61.86 4.66 -17.46
N GLN A 570 61.75 5.96 -17.78
CA GLN A 570 61.20 6.99 -16.88
C GLN A 570 59.70 6.76 -16.57
N LEU A 571 58.92 6.31 -17.54
CA LEU A 571 57.51 5.94 -17.33
C LEU A 571 57.38 4.68 -16.46
N GLU A 572 58.28 3.70 -16.63
CA GLU A 572 58.30 2.51 -15.77
C GLU A 572 58.73 2.82 -14.33
N SER A 573 59.72 3.68 -14.11
CA SER A 573 60.10 4.10 -12.74
C SER A 573 58.94 4.84 -12.06
N SER A 574 58.29 5.76 -12.77
CA SER A 574 57.10 6.50 -12.28
C SER A 574 55.93 5.55 -11.93
N ARG A 575 55.70 4.50 -12.74
CA ARG A 575 54.73 3.44 -12.45
C ARG A 575 55.10 2.62 -11.21
N ARG A 576 56.38 2.26 -11.03
CA ARG A 576 56.85 1.54 -9.84
C ARG A 576 56.70 2.40 -8.58
N GLU A 577 57.06 3.68 -8.62
CA GLU A 577 56.88 4.60 -7.50
C GLU A 577 55.40 4.80 -7.13
N SER A 578 54.52 5.03 -8.11
CA SER A 578 53.08 5.17 -7.85
C SER A 578 52.46 3.90 -7.28
N SER A 579 52.88 2.72 -7.75
CA SER A 579 52.49 1.43 -7.19
C SER A 579 52.96 1.27 -5.73
N ALA A 580 54.21 1.61 -5.44
CA ALA A 580 54.77 1.57 -4.09
C ALA A 580 54.04 2.52 -3.13
N ARG A 581 53.71 3.75 -3.58
CA ARG A 581 52.90 4.71 -2.81
C ARG A 581 51.48 4.20 -2.56
N GLN A 582 50.83 3.57 -3.54
CA GLN A 582 49.52 2.94 -3.35
C GLN A 582 49.57 1.76 -2.38
N GLN A 583 50.63 0.95 -2.42
CA GLN A 583 50.80 -0.17 -1.50
C GLN A 583 51.03 0.31 -0.06
N ALA A 584 51.93 1.28 0.16
CA ALA A 584 52.13 1.89 1.48
C ALA A 584 50.85 2.53 2.05
N ALA A 585 50.06 3.21 1.20
CA ALA A 585 48.76 3.77 1.62
C ALA A 585 47.73 2.68 1.99
N ARG A 586 47.73 1.54 1.30
CA ARG A 586 46.89 0.38 1.64
C ARG A 586 47.31 -0.28 2.94
N GLU A 587 48.60 -0.41 3.18
CA GLU A 587 49.15 -0.97 4.43
C GLU A 587 48.82 -0.06 5.63
N GLN A 588 48.97 1.26 5.49
CA GLN A 588 48.56 2.24 6.50
C GLN A 588 47.04 2.19 6.78
N ALA A 589 46.21 2.14 5.72
CA ALA A 589 44.75 2.00 5.87
C ALA A 589 44.33 0.65 6.49
N ALA A 590 45.07 -0.43 6.25
CA ALA A 590 44.83 -1.72 6.89
C ALA A 590 45.19 -1.67 8.39
N THR A 591 46.29 -1.01 8.77
CA THR A 591 46.65 -0.84 10.19
C THR A 591 45.66 0.03 10.95
N SER A 592 45.18 1.14 10.39
CA SER A 592 44.16 1.98 11.07
C SER A 592 42.81 1.25 11.18
N ALA A 593 42.40 0.50 10.16
CA ALA A 593 41.18 -0.32 10.23
C ALA A 593 41.27 -1.45 11.27
N ALA A 594 42.44 -2.03 11.48
CA ALA A 594 42.67 -3.02 12.54
C ALA A 594 42.57 -2.39 13.94
N ASP A 595 43.23 -1.24 14.13
CA ASP A 595 43.18 -0.44 15.36
C ASP A 595 41.74 -0.01 15.71
N ASP A 596 40.99 0.50 14.74
CA ASP A 596 39.58 0.90 14.94
C ASP A 596 38.69 -0.30 15.24
N SER A 597 38.90 -1.45 14.58
CA SER A 597 38.20 -2.69 14.91
C SER A 597 38.50 -3.14 16.34
N GLN A 598 39.75 -3.04 16.79
CA GLN A 598 40.13 -3.38 18.17
C GLN A 598 39.52 -2.43 19.20
N ARG A 599 39.52 -1.11 18.94
CA ARG A 599 38.83 -0.11 19.77
C ARG A 599 37.32 -0.37 19.85
N GLN A 600 36.68 -0.72 18.72
CA GLN A 600 35.25 -1.07 18.68
C GLN A 600 34.94 -2.35 19.47
N GLN A 601 35.81 -3.37 19.39
CA GLN A 601 35.66 -4.61 20.17
C GLN A 601 35.82 -4.36 21.68
N GLN A 602 36.81 -3.55 22.09
CA GLN A 602 36.99 -3.14 23.49
C GLN A 602 35.80 -2.33 24.02
N ALA A 603 35.31 -1.35 23.23
CA ALA A 603 34.11 -0.59 23.59
C ALA A 603 32.84 -1.46 23.66
N ALA A 604 32.73 -2.48 22.80
CA ALA A 604 31.64 -3.46 22.86
C ALA A 604 31.74 -4.39 24.08
N ALA A 605 32.95 -4.78 24.50
CA ALA A 605 33.18 -5.54 25.71
C ALA A 605 32.79 -4.74 26.96
N ALA A 606 33.27 -3.51 27.10
CA ALA A 606 32.92 -2.61 28.22
C ALA A 606 31.41 -2.35 28.30
N ARG A 607 30.72 -2.20 27.16
CA ARG A 607 29.25 -2.07 27.12
C ARG A 607 28.52 -3.33 27.58
N ARG A 608 29.04 -4.53 27.29
CA ARG A 608 28.47 -5.80 27.76
C ARG A 608 28.64 -5.96 29.27
N GLU A 609 29.80 -5.55 29.81
CA GLU A 609 30.09 -5.59 31.24
C GLU A 609 29.20 -4.60 32.02
N ALA A 610 29.07 -3.36 31.54
CA ALA A 610 28.14 -2.38 32.12
C ALA A 610 26.67 -2.86 32.10
N LEU A 611 26.24 -3.52 31.02
CA LEU A 611 24.91 -4.14 30.93
C LEU A 611 24.74 -5.35 31.87
N ALA A 612 25.81 -6.10 32.15
CA ALA A 612 25.78 -7.19 33.13
C ALA A 612 25.63 -6.64 34.55
N GLN A 613 26.43 -5.63 34.92
CA GLN A 613 26.32 -4.93 36.21
C GLN A 613 24.93 -4.31 36.41
N GLN A 614 24.36 -3.70 35.36
CA GLN A 614 23.00 -3.13 35.42
C GLN A 614 21.91 -4.20 35.63
N ARG A 615 22.06 -5.39 35.01
CA ARG A 615 21.15 -6.53 35.24
C ARG A 615 21.25 -7.03 36.66
N GLU A 616 22.47 -7.24 37.16
CA GLU A 616 22.70 -7.70 38.53
C GLU A 616 22.13 -6.73 39.57
N ALA A 617 22.30 -5.41 39.36
CA ALA A 617 21.66 -4.39 40.20
C ALA A 617 20.12 -4.45 40.15
N SER A 618 19.54 -4.64 38.97
CA SER A 618 18.08 -4.78 38.81
C SER A 618 17.53 -6.06 39.43
N ASP A 619 18.27 -7.18 39.34
CA ASP A 619 17.85 -8.45 39.92
C ASP A 619 18.00 -8.45 41.46
N ARG A 620 19.01 -7.76 42.02
CA ARG A 620 19.08 -7.46 43.46
C ARG A 620 17.87 -6.65 43.93
N GLN A 621 17.49 -5.57 43.22
CA GLN A 621 16.30 -4.78 43.54
C GLN A 621 15.00 -5.60 43.46
N ARG A 622 14.90 -6.52 42.50
CA ARG A 622 13.74 -7.45 42.40
C ARG A 622 13.70 -8.46 43.54
N ALA A 623 14.85 -9.01 43.94
CA ALA A 623 14.93 -9.89 45.09
C ALA A 623 14.53 -9.18 46.40
N GLU A 624 14.96 -7.93 46.58
CA GLU A 624 14.58 -7.11 47.74
C GLU A 624 13.08 -6.78 47.75
N LEU A 625 12.50 -6.41 46.61
CA LEU A 625 11.05 -6.20 46.50
C LEU A 625 10.26 -7.49 46.74
N ALA A 626 10.74 -8.63 46.22
CA ALA A 626 10.11 -9.93 46.45
C ALA A 626 10.12 -10.33 47.93
N ALA A 627 11.24 -10.11 48.63
CA ALA A 627 11.33 -10.33 50.09
C ALA A 627 10.32 -9.46 50.85
N ARG A 628 10.25 -8.15 50.56
CA ARG A 628 9.26 -7.25 51.18
C ARG A 628 7.82 -7.69 50.92
N THR A 629 7.49 -8.17 49.72
CA THR A 629 6.13 -8.68 49.43
C THR A 629 5.82 -9.99 50.15
N LEU A 630 6.82 -10.84 50.45
CA LEU A 630 6.64 -12.05 51.24
C LEU A 630 6.40 -11.72 52.72
N ASP A 631 7.12 -10.74 53.27
CA ASP A 631 6.89 -10.24 54.64
C ASP A 631 5.49 -9.61 54.79
N GLU A 632 5.03 -8.85 53.79
CA GLU A 632 3.69 -8.25 53.77
C GLU A 632 2.57 -9.30 53.62
N GLN A 633 2.81 -10.37 52.84
CA GLN A 633 1.92 -11.53 52.74
C GLN A 633 1.88 -12.35 54.05
N ALA A 634 3.02 -12.51 54.73
CA ALA A 634 3.08 -13.16 56.03
C ALA A 634 2.34 -12.35 57.11
N ALA A 635 2.50 -11.02 57.12
CA ALA A 635 1.81 -10.11 58.03
C ALA A 635 0.29 -10.12 57.84
N THR A 636 -0.19 -10.13 56.59
CA THR A 636 -1.63 -10.21 56.27
C THR A 636 -2.22 -11.59 56.56
N ALA A 637 -1.48 -12.68 56.33
CA ALA A 637 -1.88 -14.02 56.78
C ALA A 637 -2.03 -14.09 58.31
N ALA A 638 -1.04 -13.59 59.07
CA ALA A 638 -1.08 -13.56 60.53
C ALA A 638 -2.20 -12.66 61.09
N ALA A 639 -2.53 -11.55 60.42
CA ALA A 639 -3.68 -10.72 60.77
C ALA A 639 -5.01 -11.46 60.54
N THR A 640 -5.12 -12.21 59.45
CA THR A 640 -6.31 -13.01 59.11
C THR A 640 -6.52 -14.16 60.10
N GLU A 641 -5.43 -14.84 60.51
CA GLU A 641 -5.47 -15.89 61.53
C GLU A 641 -5.90 -15.33 62.89
N ARG A 642 -5.37 -14.18 63.31
CA ARG A 642 -5.83 -13.48 64.54
C ARG A 642 -7.31 -13.11 64.48
N GLN A 643 -7.81 -12.68 63.33
CA GLN A 643 -9.23 -12.39 63.16
C GLN A 643 -10.09 -13.67 63.29
N ALA A 644 -9.66 -14.78 62.68
CA ALA A 644 -10.34 -16.08 62.82
C ALA A 644 -10.33 -16.59 64.27
N GLN A 645 -9.22 -16.41 65.01
CA GLN A 645 -9.14 -16.75 66.43
C GLN A 645 -10.09 -15.90 67.27
N LEU A 646 -10.18 -14.58 67.02
CA LEU A 646 -11.14 -13.68 67.68
C LEU A 646 -12.59 -14.06 67.39
N GLU A 647 -12.92 -14.42 66.14
CA GLU A 647 -14.26 -14.89 65.77
C GLU A 647 -14.60 -16.23 66.44
N ASN A 648 -13.64 -17.16 66.55
CA ASN A 648 -13.86 -18.41 67.26
C ASN A 648 -14.05 -18.20 68.77
N SER A 649 -13.21 -17.38 69.42
CA SER A 649 -13.40 -16.98 70.82
C SER A 649 -14.76 -16.31 71.07
N ARG A 650 -15.25 -15.51 70.11
CA ARG A 650 -16.56 -14.87 70.17
C ARG A 650 -17.71 -15.88 70.02
N ARG A 651 -17.55 -16.90 69.17
CA ARG A 651 -18.51 -18.02 69.05
C ARG A 651 -18.55 -18.85 70.34
N GLU A 652 -17.40 -19.16 70.91
CA GLU A 652 -17.32 -19.86 72.20
C GLU A 652 -17.94 -19.05 73.34
N SER A 653 -17.73 -17.73 73.39
CA SER A 653 -18.38 -16.88 74.40
C SER A 653 -19.90 -16.82 74.24
N LEU A 654 -20.40 -16.82 73.00
CA LEU A 654 -21.83 -16.89 72.69
C LEU A 654 -22.43 -18.25 73.09
N ALA A 655 -21.75 -19.35 72.78
CA ALA A 655 -22.16 -20.70 73.19
C ALA A 655 -22.20 -20.83 74.72
N ARG A 656 -21.20 -20.28 75.44
CA ARG A 656 -21.22 -20.22 76.92
C ARG A 656 -22.37 -19.37 77.46
N GLN A 657 -22.70 -18.24 76.83
CA GLN A 657 -23.88 -17.44 77.21
C GLN A 657 -25.21 -18.16 76.94
N GLN A 658 -25.30 -18.94 75.87
CA GLN A 658 -26.49 -19.75 75.56
C GLN A 658 -26.65 -20.90 76.57
N ALA A 659 -25.58 -21.65 76.85
CA ALA A 659 -25.59 -22.69 77.89
C ALA A 659 -25.93 -22.12 79.29
N ALA A 660 -25.43 -20.93 79.64
CA ALA A 660 -25.80 -20.25 80.88
C ALA A 660 -27.28 -19.83 80.93
N LYS A 661 -27.87 -19.43 79.80
CA LYS A 661 -29.32 -19.17 79.69
C LYS A 661 -30.16 -20.44 79.80
N GLU A 662 -29.71 -21.55 79.24
CA GLU A 662 -30.39 -22.85 79.35
C GLU A 662 -30.32 -23.43 80.78
N GLN A 663 -29.20 -23.21 81.49
CA GLN A 663 -29.07 -23.53 82.92
C GLN A 663 -29.95 -22.62 83.80
N ALA A 664 -30.09 -21.33 83.47
CA ALA A 664 -31.03 -20.44 84.16
C ALA A 664 -32.50 -20.85 83.93
N ALA A 665 -32.85 -21.28 82.71
CA ALA A 665 -34.20 -21.73 82.37
C ALA A 665 -34.59 -23.07 83.03
N THR A 666 -33.62 -23.92 83.39
CA THR A 666 -33.88 -25.18 84.11
C THR A 666 -34.00 -24.98 85.63
N ALA A 667 -33.27 -24.03 86.22
CA ALA A 667 -33.35 -23.73 87.66
C ALA A 667 -34.73 -23.18 88.11
N ASP A 668 -35.43 -22.46 87.24
CA ASP A 668 -36.77 -21.91 87.54
C ASP A 668 -37.87 -23.00 87.51
N GLY A 669 -37.67 -24.05 86.70
CA GLY A 669 -38.58 -25.19 86.56
C GLY A 669 -38.61 -26.17 87.74
N ASP A 670 -37.54 -26.24 88.53
CA ASP A 670 -37.48 -27.07 89.74
C ASP A 670 -37.88 -26.29 91.01
N SER A 671 -37.59 -24.97 91.03
CA SER A 671 -38.02 -24.06 92.11
C SER A 671 -39.54 -23.98 92.25
N GLN A 672 -40.30 -24.08 91.14
CA GLN A 672 -41.76 -24.12 91.18
C GLN A 672 -42.33 -25.47 91.66
N ARG A 673 -41.64 -26.60 91.39
CA ARG A 673 -42.10 -27.94 91.83
C ARG A 673 -41.93 -28.13 93.34
N GLN A 674 -40.85 -27.63 93.92
CA GLN A 674 -40.62 -27.71 95.37
C GLN A 674 -41.67 -26.90 96.15
N ARG A 675 -41.99 -25.67 95.72
CA ARG A 675 -43.01 -24.83 96.37
C ARG A 675 -44.41 -25.45 96.34
N ALA A 676 -44.77 -26.18 95.27
CA ALA A 676 -46.04 -26.89 95.17
C ALA A 676 -46.13 -28.11 96.10
N ALA A 677 -45.02 -28.82 96.34
CA ALA A 677 -44.98 -29.98 97.23
C ALA A 677 -44.99 -29.58 98.72
N GLU A 678 -44.45 -28.41 99.07
CA GLU A 678 -44.40 -27.91 100.44
C GLU A 678 -45.77 -27.37 100.91
N GLN A 679 -46.49 -26.65 100.04
CA GLN A 679 -47.86 -26.18 100.31
C GLN A 679 -48.87 -27.33 100.55
N GLN A 680 -48.64 -28.52 99.98
CA GLN A 680 -49.49 -29.69 100.25
C GLN A 680 -49.21 -30.36 101.61
N ARG A 681 -48.04 -30.12 102.23
CA ARG A 681 -47.73 -30.66 103.57
C ARG A 681 -48.34 -29.82 104.68
N GLU A 682 -48.21 -28.49 104.62
CA GLU A 682 -48.83 -27.59 105.61
C GLU A 682 -50.35 -27.72 105.71
N ALA A 683 -51.02 -28.08 104.60
CA ALA A 683 -52.47 -28.30 104.57
C ALA A 683 -52.91 -29.52 105.42
N VAL A 684 -52.07 -30.56 105.52
CA VAL A 684 -52.37 -31.79 106.27
C VAL A 684 -52.11 -31.63 107.77
N ASP A 685 -51.07 -30.89 108.15
CA ASP A 685 -50.76 -30.68 109.58
C ASP A 685 -51.76 -29.72 110.27
N ARG A 686 -52.36 -28.76 109.54
CA ARG A 686 -53.45 -27.93 110.09
C ARG A 686 -54.70 -28.75 110.43
N GLN A 687 -55.06 -29.74 109.61
CA GLN A 687 -56.17 -30.66 109.93
C GLN A 687 -55.91 -31.57 111.14
N ARG A 688 -54.64 -31.77 111.53
CA ARG A 688 -54.26 -32.54 112.72
C ARG A 688 -54.33 -31.73 114.02
N ALA A 689 -54.20 -30.41 113.96
CA ALA A 689 -54.27 -29.53 115.13
C ALA A 689 -55.71 -29.31 115.63
N ASP A 690 -56.67 -29.13 114.71
CA ASP A 690 -58.08 -28.85 115.07
C ASP A 690 -58.80 -30.02 115.76
N LEU A 691 -58.29 -31.25 115.62
CA LEU A 691 -58.79 -32.43 116.34
C LEU A 691 -58.21 -32.59 117.76
N ALA A 692 -57.16 -31.85 118.11
CA ALA A 692 -56.54 -31.90 119.45
C ALA A 692 -57.11 -30.86 120.44
N ALA A 693 -57.84 -29.85 119.95
CA ALA A 693 -58.46 -28.81 120.79
C ALA A 693 -59.76 -29.27 121.46
N ARG A 694 -60.53 -30.17 120.83
CA ARG A 694 -61.87 -30.61 121.30
C ARG A 694 -61.87 -31.59 122.48
N ALA A 695 -60.75 -31.74 123.19
CA ALA A 695 -60.60 -32.68 124.31
C ALA A 695 -60.13 -32.02 125.62
N ARG A 696 -60.22 -30.68 125.73
CA ARG A 696 -59.81 -29.94 126.95
C ARG A 696 -60.89 -29.07 127.59
N ASP A 697 -62.06 -28.92 126.97
CA ASP A 697 -63.09 -27.96 127.39
C ASP A 697 -64.32 -28.60 128.08
N GLU A 698 -64.25 -29.87 128.54
CA GLU A 698 -65.39 -30.55 129.21
C GLU A 698 -65.20 -30.90 130.70
N GLN A 699 -64.05 -30.63 131.32
CA GLN A 699 -63.83 -30.91 132.76
C GLN A 699 -63.01 -29.82 133.51
N ALA A 700 -63.52 -28.58 133.52
CA ALA A 700 -63.03 -27.54 134.45
C ALA A 700 -64.08 -26.48 134.85
N ALA A 701 -65.38 -26.76 134.65
CA ALA A 701 -66.45 -25.88 135.10
C ALA A 701 -66.83 -26.15 136.58
N ALA A 702 -67.06 -25.07 137.34
CA ALA A 702 -67.63 -25.00 138.70
C ALA A 702 -66.78 -25.54 139.89
N ALA A 703 -66.15 -24.60 140.63
CA ALA A 703 -65.97 -24.67 142.11
C ALA A 703 -65.30 -23.43 142.76
N ALA A 704 -64.76 -22.46 142.02
CA ALA A 704 -63.97 -21.34 142.61
C ALA A 704 -64.30 -19.96 141.98
N ALA A 705 -65.58 -19.56 142.04
CA ALA A 705 -66.17 -18.58 141.11
C ALA A 705 -66.70 -17.27 141.72
N THR A 706 -66.21 -16.81 142.88
CA THR A 706 -66.73 -15.56 143.49
C THR A 706 -65.69 -14.60 144.07
N GLU A 707 -64.45 -15.02 144.35
CA GLU A 707 -63.41 -14.11 144.87
C GLU A 707 -62.38 -13.70 143.79
N ARG A 708 -62.09 -14.60 142.84
CA ARG A 708 -61.22 -14.33 141.67
C ARG A 708 -61.76 -13.28 140.70
N GLN A 709 -63.06 -12.95 140.77
CA GLN A 709 -63.70 -12.02 139.82
C GLN A 709 -63.24 -10.57 139.99
N ALA A 710 -62.91 -10.14 141.21
CA ALA A 710 -62.45 -8.76 141.47
C ALA A 710 -61.00 -8.50 140.97
N GLU A 711 -60.08 -9.45 141.20
CA GLU A 711 -58.69 -9.32 140.72
C GLU A 711 -58.57 -9.45 139.19
N LEU A 712 -59.43 -10.27 138.58
CA LEU A 712 -59.50 -10.43 137.12
C LEU A 712 -59.91 -9.13 136.39
N GLU A 713 -60.77 -8.30 136.98
CA GLU A 713 -61.16 -7.03 136.35
C GLU A 713 -60.05 -5.97 136.40
N ASN A 714 -59.27 -5.93 137.48
CA ASN A 714 -58.13 -5.01 137.57
C ASN A 714 -57.01 -5.42 136.59
N SER A 715 -56.68 -6.73 136.54
CA SER A 715 -55.73 -7.29 135.57
C SER A 715 -56.21 -7.15 134.10
N ARG A 716 -57.53 -7.22 133.86
CA ARG A 716 -58.12 -6.91 132.53
C ARG A 716 -57.90 -5.46 132.14
N ARG A 717 -58.05 -4.49 133.04
CA ARG A 717 -57.81 -3.07 132.73
C ARG A 717 -56.34 -2.80 132.41
N GLU A 718 -55.41 -3.30 133.22
CA GLU A 718 -53.97 -3.15 132.95
C GLU A 718 -53.53 -3.82 131.64
N SER A 719 -54.05 -5.02 131.35
CA SER A 719 -53.73 -5.71 130.09
C SER A 719 -54.37 -5.07 128.86
N LEU A 720 -55.52 -4.39 128.99
CA LEU A 720 -56.09 -3.57 127.91
C LEU A 720 -55.23 -2.32 127.65
N ALA A 721 -54.83 -1.62 128.71
CA ALA A 721 -53.95 -0.45 128.61
C ALA A 721 -52.59 -0.79 127.98
N ARG A 722 -51.98 -1.93 128.38
CA ARG A 722 -50.73 -2.42 127.74
C ARG A 722 -50.93 -2.81 126.28
N LYS A 723 -52.08 -3.37 125.91
CA LYS A 723 -52.41 -3.68 124.49
C LYS A 723 -52.61 -2.42 123.66
N GLN A 724 -53.25 -1.38 124.20
CA GLN A 724 -53.40 -0.09 123.52
C GLN A 724 -52.04 0.59 123.33
N ALA A 725 -51.20 0.65 124.37
CA ALA A 725 -49.84 1.18 124.27
C ALA A 725 -48.98 0.39 123.27
N GLN A 726 -49.10 -0.94 123.21
CA GLN A 726 -48.42 -1.75 122.19
C GLN A 726 -48.97 -1.52 120.77
N GLN A 727 -50.28 -1.27 120.60
CA GLN A 727 -50.85 -0.91 119.30
C GLN A 727 -50.40 0.47 118.83
N GLU A 728 -50.30 1.47 119.72
CA GLU A 728 -49.78 2.80 119.38
C GLU A 728 -48.28 2.76 119.04
N GLN A 729 -47.48 1.97 119.77
CA GLN A 729 -46.07 1.71 119.44
C GLN A 729 -45.90 0.94 118.12
N ALA A 730 -46.78 -0.03 117.83
CA ALA A 730 -46.74 -0.75 116.56
C ALA A 730 -47.18 0.13 115.38
N ALA A 731 -48.17 1.01 115.57
CA ALA A 731 -48.63 1.95 114.55
C ALA A 731 -47.57 3.00 114.21
N THR A 732 -46.91 3.56 115.23
CA THR A 732 -45.79 4.50 115.02
C THR A 732 -44.58 3.83 114.37
N ALA A 733 -44.19 2.63 114.81
CA ALA A 733 -43.11 1.87 114.16
C ALA A 733 -43.44 1.48 112.69
N ALA A 734 -44.71 1.22 112.38
CA ALA A 734 -45.15 0.97 111.00
C ALA A 734 -45.08 2.23 110.13
N ASP A 735 -45.52 3.37 110.63
CA ASP A 735 -45.46 4.65 109.90
C ASP A 735 -44.01 5.13 109.71
N ASP A 736 -43.14 4.96 110.71
CA ASP A 736 -41.69 5.23 110.57
C ASP A 736 -41.02 4.30 109.56
N SER A 737 -41.36 3.00 109.55
CA SER A 737 -40.86 2.05 108.54
C SER A 737 -41.33 2.44 107.14
N GLN A 738 -42.58 2.86 106.99
CA GLN A 738 -43.12 3.31 105.70
C GLN A 738 -42.45 4.61 105.22
N ARG A 739 -42.21 5.58 106.11
CA ARG A 739 -41.44 6.80 105.80
C ARG A 739 -40.00 6.49 105.41
N GLN A 740 -39.33 5.56 106.08
CA GLN A 740 -37.98 5.11 105.72
C GLN A 740 -37.95 4.42 104.35
N GLN A 741 -38.96 3.61 104.01
CA GLN A 741 -39.08 2.99 102.69
C GLN A 741 -39.32 4.03 101.58
N GLN A 742 -40.17 5.04 101.81
CA GLN A 742 -40.39 6.14 100.87
C GLN A 742 -39.13 7.02 100.69
N ALA A 743 -38.40 7.30 101.77
CA ALA A 743 -37.11 8.00 101.71
C ALA A 743 -36.03 7.17 100.98
N ALA A 744 -36.05 5.84 101.11
CA ALA A 744 -35.15 4.94 100.38
C ALA A 744 -35.51 4.85 98.89
N ALA A 745 -36.79 4.86 98.53
CA ALA A 745 -37.27 4.86 97.14
C ALA A 745 -36.88 6.14 96.42
N THR A 746 -37.23 7.31 96.96
CA THR A 746 -36.86 8.62 96.41
C THR A 746 -35.34 8.81 96.28
N ARG A 747 -34.55 8.28 97.22
CA ARG A 747 -33.08 8.28 97.12
C ARG A 747 -32.55 7.37 96.00
N ARG A 748 -33.22 6.27 95.67
CA ARG A 748 -32.86 5.41 94.53
C ARG A 748 -33.18 6.10 93.20
N GLU A 749 -34.36 6.68 93.07
CA GLU A 749 -34.77 7.46 91.89
C GLU A 749 -33.82 8.64 91.63
N ALA A 750 -33.41 9.37 92.69
CA ALA A 750 -32.44 10.46 92.57
C ALA A 750 -31.05 9.98 92.09
N LEU A 751 -30.58 8.82 92.57
CA LEU A 751 -29.31 8.21 92.12
C LEU A 751 -29.39 7.68 90.68
N GLU A 752 -30.56 7.20 90.26
CA GLU A 752 -30.81 6.74 88.89
C GLU A 752 -30.82 7.92 87.90
N GLN A 753 -31.51 9.01 88.24
CA GLN A 753 -31.46 10.28 87.49
C GLN A 753 -30.03 10.85 87.41
N GLN A 754 -29.23 10.73 88.49
CA GLN A 754 -27.83 11.15 88.47
C GLN A 754 -26.96 10.28 87.54
N ARG A 755 -27.25 8.98 87.45
CA ARG A 755 -26.58 8.07 86.50
C ARG A 755 -26.97 8.42 85.06
N GLU A 756 -28.26 8.54 84.76
CA GLU A 756 -28.74 8.90 83.42
C GLU A 756 -28.16 10.23 82.93
N THR A 757 -28.10 11.25 83.80
CA THR A 757 -27.53 12.55 83.43
C THR A 757 -26.02 12.47 83.17
N THR A 758 -25.29 11.67 83.97
CA THR A 758 -23.85 11.41 83.75
C THR A 758 -23.61 10.64 82.45
N GLU A 759 -24.45 9.65 82.13
CA GLU A 759 -24.37 8.88 80.89
C GLU A 759 -24.70 9.73 79.66
N ARG A 760 -25.73 10.59 79.74
CA ARG A 760 -26.04 11.56 78.69
C ARG A 760 -24.91 12.56 78.46
N GLN A 761 -24.23 13.02 79.51
CA GLN A 761 -23.05 13.87 79.39
C GLN A 761 -21.89 13.16 78.69
N ARG A 762 -21.56 11.92 79.09
CA ARG A 762 -20.52 11.11 78.44
C ARG A 762 -20.84 10.80 76.98
N ALA A 763 -22.10 10.51 76.66
CA ALA A 763 -22.55 10.29 75.29
C ALA A 763 -22.41 11.57 74.43
N ALA A 764 -22.75 12.74 74.98
CA ALA A 764 -22.57 14.02 74.30
C ALA A 764 -21.09 14.39 74.10
N GLU A 765 -20.22 14.04 75.05
CA GLU A 765 -18.77 14.22 74.94
C GLU A 765 -18.17 13.31 73.85
N GLN A 766 -18.52 12.02 73.85
CA GLN A 766 -18.12 11.08 72.79
C GLN A 766 -18.61 11.52 71.40
N GLN A 767 -19.80 12.10 71.29
CA GLN A 767 -20.28 12.67 70.03
C GLN A 767 -19.46 13.88 69.57
N ARG A 768 -19.03 14.76 70.48
CA ARG A 768 -18.14 15.89 70.15
C ARG A 768 -16.78 15.39 69.67
N GLU A 769 -16.16 14.46 70.39
CA GLU A 769 -14.89 13.85 69.98
C GLU A 769 -14.98 13.11 68.63
N ALA A 770 -16.14 12.52 68.30
CA ALA A 770 -16.35 11.88 67.01
C ALA A 770 -16.45 12.91 65.88
N VAL A 771 -17.18 14.02 66.11
CA VAL A 771 -17.29 15.13 65.14
C VAL A 771 -15.94 15.83 64.93
N ASP A 772 -15.17 16.06 66.00
CA ASP A 772 -13.85 16.70 65.89
C ASP A 772 -12.81 15.78 65.24
N ARG A 773 -12.88 14.46 65.45
CA ARG A 773 -12.11 13.48 64.66
C ARG A 773 -12.48 13.52 63.18
N GLN A 774 -13.77 13.53 62.84
CA GLN A 774 -14.22 13.66 61.43
C GLN A 774 -13.75 14.98 60.80
N ARG A 775 -13.78 16.10 61.53
CA ARG A 775 -13.24 17.38 61.07
C ARG A 775 -11.73 17.33 60.85
N ALA A 776 -10.98 16.68 61.74
CA ALA A 776 -9.54 16.48 61.59
C ALA A 776 -9.20 15.61 60.37
N GLU A 777 -9.94 14.51 60.14
CA GLU A 777 -9.79 13.67 58.96
C GLU A 777 -10.10 14.41 57.65
N LEU A 778 -11.19 15.20 57.61
CA LEU A 778 -11.53 16.03 56.45
C LEU A 778 -10.47 17.11 56.19
N ALA A 779 -9.94 17.73 57.25
CA ALA A 779 -8.85 18.71 57.14
C ALA A 779 -7.53 18.07 56.67
N ALA A 780 -7.25 16.82 57.04
CA ALA A 780 -6.11 16.07 56.53
C ALA A 780 -6.28 15.75 55.03
N ARG A 781 -7.43 15.19 54.64
CA ARG A 781 -7.74 14.89 53.23
C ARG A 781 -7.67 16.14 52.35
N ALA A 782 -8.17 17.28 52.82
CA ALA A 782 -8.08 18.54 52.08
C ALA A 782 -6.62 19.01 51.86
N ARG A 783 -5.70 18.75 52.81
CA ARG A 783 -4.26 19.04 52.63
C ARG A 783 -3.63 18.07 51.64
N ASP A 784 -3.96 16.79 51.72
CA ASP A 784 -3.46 15.78 50.79
C ASP A 784 -3.93 16.04 49.35
N GLU A 785 -5.19 16.47 49.17
CA GLU A 785 -5.74 16.92 47.88
C GLU A 785 -5.03 18.18 47.36
N GLN A 786 -4.76 19.17 48.22
CA GLN A 786 -3.99 20.37 47.84
C GLN A 786 -2.54 20.03 47.45
N ALA A 787 -1.87 19.14 48.19
CA ALA A 787 -0.53 18.66 47.86
C ALA A 787 -0.52 17.86 46.54
N ALA A 788 -1.52 17.01 46.32
CA ALA A 788 -1.69 16.27 45.06
C ALA A 788 -1.97 17.20 43.87
N ALA A 789 -2.76 18.26 44.06
CA ALA A 789 -3.02 19.27 43.04
C ALA A 789 -1.77 20.08 42.69
N ALA A 790 -0.97 20.50 43.69
CA ALA A 790 0.32 21.16 43.46
C ALA A 790 1.29 20.25 42.68
N ALA A 791 1.44 18.99 43.10
CA ALA A 791 2.26 18.01 42.39
C ALA A 791 1.72 17.63 40.99
N ALA A 792 0.42 17.81 40.73
CA ALA A 792 -0.15 17.66 39.38
C ALA A 792 0.19 18.86 38.49
N SER A 793 0.10 20.09 39.03
CA SER A 793 0.47 21.32 38.32
C SER A 793 1.96 21.34 37.96
N GLU A 794 2.85 20.93 38.87
CA GLU A 794 4.28 20.83 38.59
C GLU A 794 4.58 19.81 37.47
N ARG A 795 3.92 18.64 37.50
CA ARG A 795 4.02 17.65 36.41
C ARG A 795 3.50 18.18 35.08
N GLN A 796 2.45 19.00 35.07
CA GLN A 796 1.98 19.67 33.85
C GLN A 796 3.01 20.68 33.32
N ALA A 797 3.63 21.48 34.19
CA ALA A 797 4.69 22.41 33.79
C ALA A 797 5.92 21.68 33.20
N GLN A 798 6.36 20.58 33.81
CA GLN A 798 7.44 19.74 33.30
C GLN A 798 7.10 19.13 31.92
N LEU A 799 5.85 18.70 31.72
CA LEU A 799 5.36 18.20 30.42
C LEU A 799 5.32 19.31 29.36
N GLU A 800 4.94 20.54 29.71
CA GLU A 800 5.02 21.68 28.78
C GLU A 800 6.46 22.00 28.36
N ILE A 801 7.40 22.01 29.30
CA ILE A 801 8.83 22.24 29.01
C ILE A 801 9.34 21.15 28.06
N SER A 802 9.10 19.87 28.38
CA SER A 802 9.48 18.74 27.52
C SER A 802 8.83 18.81 26.13
N ARG A 803 7.57 19.26 26.04
CA ARG A 803 6.87 19.47 24.77
C ARG A 803 7.49 20.60 23.94
N ARG A 804 7.87 21.73 24.56
CA ARG A 804 8.56 22.84 23.88
C ARG A 804 9.93 22.40 23.37
N GLU A 805 10.71 21.67 24.16
CA GLU A 805 11.97 21.08 23.72
C GLU A 805 11.79 20.11 22.54
N SER A 806 10.78 19.24 22.60
CA SER A 806 10.49 18.28 21.52
C SER A 806 10.13 19.00 20.20
N ILE A 807 9.35 20.09 20.28
CA ILE A 807 9.01 20.92 19.12
C ILE A 807 10.27 21.59 18.56
N ALA A 808 11.12 22.19 19.41
CA ALA A 808 12.36 22.81 18.97
C ALA A 808 13.33 21.81 18.30
N ARG A 809 13.47 20.60 18.86
CA ARG A 809 14.26 19.52 18.25
C ARG A 809 13.69 19.07 16.89
N GLN A 810 12.37 19.00 16.74
CA GLN A 810 11.73 18.70 15.45
C GLN A 810 11.91 19.82 14.42
N GLN A 811 11.94 21.09 14.84
CA GLN A 811 12.23 22.21 13.96
C GLN A 811 13.69 22.17 13.47
N ALA A 812 14.65 21.99 14.37
CA ALA A 812 16.07 21.85 14.02
C ALA A 812 16.33 20.69 13.04
N LEU A 813 15.68 19.53 13.23
CA LEU A 813 15.79 18.40 12.30
C LEU A 813 15.17 18.69 10.92
N LYS A 814 14.07 19.46 10.86
CA LYS A 814 13.49 19.90 9.59
C LYS A 814 14.39 20.89 8.85
N GLU A 815 15.01 21.83 9.56
CA GLU A 815 15.97 22.77 8.99
C GLU A 815 17.22 22.06 8.47
N GLN A 816 17.74 21.07 9.20
CA GLN A 816 18.86 20.25 8.73
C GLN A 816 18.48 19.48 7.45
N ALA A 817 17.33 18.80 7.43
CA ALA A 817 16.86 18.07 6.26
C ALA A 817 16.62 18.98 5.05
N ALA A 818 16.18 20.22 5.26
CA ALA A 818 16.03 21.21 4.18
C ALA A 818 17.40 21.60 3.58
N ARG A 819 18.42 21.84 4.41
CA ARG A 819 19.79 22.13 3.94
C ARG A 819 20.38 20.95 3.17
N GLU A 820 20.23 19.73 3.68
CA GLU A 820 20.66 18.50 3.01
C GLU A 820 19.93 18.31 1.66
N ALA A 821 18.65 18.69 1.55
CA ALA A 821 17.91 18.66 0.29
C ALA A 821 18.42 19.72 -0.71
N GLU A 822 18.69 20.95 -0.28
CA GLU A 822 19.27 22.01 -1.12
C GLU A 822 20.65 21.62 -1.66
N ASP A 823 21.54 21.08 -0.80
CA ASP A 823 22.87 20.65 -1.23
C ASP A 823 22.80 19.46 -2.19
N ASN A 824 21.90 18.50 -1.97
CA ASN A 824 21.64 17.41 -2.93
C ASN A 824 21.12 17.95 -4.27
N GLN A 825 20.23 18.95 -4.26
CA GLN A 825 19.73 19.58 -5.49
C GLN A 825 20.84 20.32 -6.24
N ARG A 826 21.72 21.05 -5.54
CA ARG A 826 22.91 21.69 -6.13
C ARG A 826 23.87 20.67 -6.74
N GLN A 827 24.10 19.54 -6.07
CA GLN A 827 24.91 18.44 -6.61
C GLN A 827 24.29 17.82 -7.87
N GLN A 828 22.97 17.63 -7.90
CA GLN A 828 22.26 17.14 -9.09
C GLN A 828 22.35 18.12 -10.26
N GLN A 829 22.17 19.43 -10.02
CA GLN A 829 22.33 20.47 -11.03
C GLN A 829 23.77 20.54 -11.57
N ALA A 830 24.78 20.46 -10.69
CA ALA A 830 26.19 20.40 -11.10
C ALA A 830 26.52 19.11 -11.89
N ALA A 831 25.88 17.99 -11.56
CA ALA A 831 26.04 16.74 -12.30
C ALA A 831 25.35 16.77 -13.67
N ALA A 832 24.20 17.45 -13.80
CA ALA A 832 23.54 17.70 -15.08
C ALA A 832 24.40 18.59 -15.99
N ALA A 833 24.82 19.77 -15.50
CA ALA A 833 25.68 20.68 -16.26
C ALA A 833 26.99 20.03 -16.76
N ARG A 834 27.57 19.08 -15.99
CA ARG A 834 28.73 18.29 -16.42
C ARG A 834 28.41 17.30 -17.54
N ARG A 835 27.21 16.74 -17.59
CA ARG A 835 26.76 15.86 -18.69
C ARG A 835 26.54 16.67 -19.95
N ASP A 836 25.84 17.79 -19.84
CA ASP A 836 25.55 18.69 -20.96
C ASP A 836 26.85 19.21 -21.59
N ALA A 837 27.86 19.58 -20.77
CA ALA A 837 29.18 19.97 -21.24
C ALA A 837 29.93 18.84 -21.98
N LEU A 838 29.84 17.59 -21.50
CA LEU A 838 30.43 16.42 -22.17
C LEU A 838 29.71 16.07 -23.47
N GLU A 839 28.39 16.31 -23.55
CA GLU A 839 27.61 16.13 -24.77
C GLU A 839 27.95 17.19 -25.82
N GLN A 840 28.04 18.46 -25.42
CA GLN A 840 28.55 19.54 -26.28
C GLN A 840 29.97 19.28 -26.81
N GLN A 841 30.85 18.73 -25.97
CA GLN A 841 32.19 18.33 -26.41
C GLN A 841 32.13 17.24 -27.48
N ARG A 842 31.33 16.18 -27.27
CA ARG A 842 31.14 15.10 -28.26
C ARG A 842 30.54 15.60 -29.57
N GLU A 843 29.58 16.52 -29.52
CA GLU A 843 29.06 17.16 -30.73
C GLU A 843 30.14 17.97 -31.46
N ALA A 844 31.00 18.70 -30.73
CA ALA A 844 32.09 19.44 -31.34
C ALA A 844 33.12 18.51 -32.01
N GLU A 845 33.49 17.41 -31.36
CA GLU A 845 34.36 16.36 -31.91
C GLU A 845 33.74 15.72 -33.17
N GLN A 846 32.43 15.39 -33.14
CA GLN A 846 31.71 14.88 -34.31
C GLN A 846 31.67 15.87 -35.47
N ARG A 847 31.46 17.18 -35.19
CA ARG A 847 31.48 18.24 -36.22
C ARG A 847 32.86 18.41 -36.83
N GLN A 848 33.94 18.32 -36.03
CA GLN A 848 35.31 18.34 -36.53
C GLN A 848 35.59 17.15 -37.46
N HIS A 849 35.26 15.94 -37.02
CA HIS A 849 35.43 14.72 -37.84
C HIS A 849 34.60 14.76 -39.13
N ALA A 850 33.38 15.32 -39.09
CA ALA A 850 32.56 15.52 -40.28
C ALA A 850 33.17 16.51 -41.29
N MET A 851 33.75 17.63 -40.80
CA MET A 851 34.48 18.57 -41.67
C MET A 851 35.74 17.95 -42.28
N GLU A 852 36.47 17.13 -41.52
CA GLU A 852 37.64 16.41 -42.01
C GLU A 852 37.27 15.39 -43.10
N GLN A 853 36.19 14.62 -42.91
CA GLN A 853 35.67 13.73 -43.95
C GLN A 853 35.21 14.48 -45.21
N GLN A 854 34.57 15.64 -45.08
CA GLN A 854 34.20 16.47 -46.23
C GLN A 854 35.43 16.98 -46.99
N ARG A 855 36.49 17.37 -46.27
CA ARG A 855 37.76 17.77 -46.87
C ARG A 855 38.43 16.61 -47.60
N GLU A 856 38.53 15.43 -46.99
CA GLU A 856 39.07 14.24 -47.66
C GLU A 856 38.28 13.88 -48.93
N ALA A 857 36.95 13.94 -48.87
CA ALA A 857 36.11 13.66 -50.03
C ALA A 857 36.34 14.67 -51.16
N ALA A 858 36.49 15.96 -50.85
CA ALA A 858 36.83 16.99 -51.83
C ALA A 858 38.24 16.77 -52.43
N GLU A 859 39.24 16.44 -51.61
CA GLU A 859 40.60 16.12 -52.09
C GLU A 859 40.61 14.87 -52.99
N ARG A 860 39.80 13.84 -52.69
CA ARG A 860 39.62 12.67 -53.57
C ARG A 860 38.97 13.05 -54.91
N GLN A 861 37.90 13.83 -54.90
CA GLN A 861 37.25 14.31 -56.13
C GLN A 861 38.20 15.12 -57.01
N GLN A 862 39.05 15.97 -56.42
CA GLN A 862 40.08 16.71 -57.16
C GLN A 862 41.13 15.78 -57.80
N ARG A 863 41.59 14.75 -57.09
CA ARG A 863 42.52 13.75 -57.65
C ARG A 863 41.89 12.96 -58.80
N GLU A 864 40.65 12.48 -58.64
CA GLU A 864 39.92 11.78 -59.70
C GLU A 864 39.68 12.67 -60.94
N ALA A 865 39.38 13.96 -60.74
CA ALA A 865 39.24 14.91 -61.84
C ALA A 865 40.57 15.13 -62.58
N ALA A 866 41.69 15.27 -61.86
CA ALA A 866 43.02 15.39 -62.44
C ALA A 866 43.44 14.12 -63.21
N GLU A 867 43.19 12.93 -62.67
CA GLU A 867 43.44 11.66 -63.37
C GLU A 867 42.61 11.54 -64.65
N ARG A 868 41.34 11.96 -64.65
CA ARG A 868 40.50 11.98 -65.87
C ARG A 868 41.10 12.91 -66.92
N GLN A 869 41.49 14.13 -66.54
CA GLN A 869 42.15 15.08 -67.44
C GLN A 869 43.46 14.53 -68.01
N GLN A 870 44.27 13.83 -67.21
CA GLN A 870 45.49 13.19 -67.69
C GLN A 870 45.19 12.07 -68.69
N ARG A 871 44.22 11.18 -68.40
CA ARG A 871 43.82 10.10 -69.32
C ARG A 871 43.27 10.65 -70.64
N GLU A 872 42.49 11.73 -70.60
CA GLU A 872 42.03 12.43 -71.81
C GLU A 872 43.20 13.05 -72.61
N ALA A 873 44.18 13.64 -71.93
CA ALA A 873 45.37 14.18 -72.58
C ALA A 873 46.22 13.08 -73.25
N GLU A 874 46.44 11.96 -72.57
CA GLU A 874 47.13 10.78 -73.11
C GLU A 874 46.37 10.17 -74.31
N GLN A 875 45.05 10.08 -74.25
CA GLN A 875 44.22 9.64 -75.38
C GLN A 875 44.34 10.58 -76.57
N ARG A 876 44.33 11.91 -76.36
CA ARG A 876 44.55 12.90 -77.42
C ARG A 876 45.95 12.79 -78.04
N GLN A 877 46.99 12.54 -77.23
CA GLN A 877 48.35 12.31 -77.73
C GLN A 877 48.42 11.06 -78.60
N ARG A 878 47.89 9.92 -78.13
CA ARG A 878 47.86 8.66 -78.90
C ARG A 878 47.06 8.80 -80.20
N ALA A 879 45.94 9.52 -80.19
CA ALA A 879 45.16 9.79 -81.39
C ALA A 879 45.94 10.65 -82.41
N ALA A 880 46.65 11.68 -81.94
CA ALA A 880 47.49 12.52 -82.80
C ALA A 880 48.71 11.76 -83.35
N GLU A 881 49.28 10.83 -82.59
CA GLU A 881 50.36 9.94 -83.04
C GLU A 881 49.86 8.95 -84.11
N GLN A 882 48.71 8.31 -83.90
CA GLN A 882 48.07 7.46 -84.90
C GLN A 882 47.72 8.21 -86.20
N GLN A 883 47.29 9.48 -86.10
CA GLN A 883 47.09 10.33 -87.28
C GLN A 883 48.39 10.58 -88.04
N ARG A 884 49.49 10.90 -87.33
CA ARG A 884 50.81 11.09 -87.95
C ARG A 884 51.33 9.81 -88.62
N GLU A 885 51.17 8.65 -87.98
CA GLU A 885 51.50 7.37 -88.61
C GLU A 885 50.64 7.10 -89.85
N ALA A 886 49.34 7.38 -89.81
CA ALA A 886 48.45 7.20 -90.95
C ALA A 886 48.85 8.13 -92.13
N GLU A 887 49.16 9.40 -91.87
CA GLU A 887 49.69 10.32 -92.87
C GLU A 887 51.05 9.86 -93.44
N GLN A 888 51.96 9.36 -92.60
CA GLN A 888 53.24 8.80 -93.06
C GLN A 888 53.03 7.56 -93.93
N ARG A 889 52.13 6.65 -93.57
CA ARG A 889 51.78 5.48 -94.38
C ARG A 889 51.13 5.88 -95.71
N GLN A 890 50.27 6.90 -95.73
CA GLN A 890 49.71 7.44 -96.97
C GLN A 890 50.80 8.02 -97.88
N ARG A 891 51.68 8.88 -97.35
CA ARG A 891 52.82 9.44 -98.12
C ARG A 891 53.77 8.35 -98.62
N ALA A 892 54.01 7.30 -97.84
CA ALA A 892 54.83 6.16 -98.26
C ALA A 892 54.17 5.37 -99.41
N MET A 893 52.86 5.13 -99.36
CA MET A 893 52.14 4.52 -100.49
C MET A 893 52.10 5.41 -101.73
N GLU A 894 51.96 6.73 -101.55
CA GLU A 894 52.00 7.70 -102.65
C GLU A 894 53.39 7.73 -103.30
N GLN A 895 54.47 7.75 -102.52
CA GLN A 895 55.84 7.62 -103.03
C GLN A 895 56.10 6.27 -103.72
N GLN A 896 55.56 5.15 -103.20
CA GLN A 896 55.65 3.85 -103.89
C GLN A 896 54.89 3.86 -105.21
N ARG A 897 53.72 4.51 -105.27
CA ARG A 897 52.95 4.68 -106.51
C ARG A 897 53.70 5.57 -107.50
N GLU A 898 54.23 6.71 -107.09
CA GLU A 898 55.05 7.56 -107.97
C GLU A 898 56.30 6.83 -108.46
N ALA A 899 56.95 6.02 -107.62
CA ALA A 899 58.08 5.19 -108.01
C ALA A 899 57.68 4.12 -109.04
N ALA A 900 56.53 3.47 -108.88
CA ALA A 900 55.98 2.52 -109.85
C ALA A 900 55.59 3.20 -111.17
N GLU A 901 54.97 4.38 -111.13
CA GLU A 901 54.66 5.19 -112.32
C GLU A 901 55.94 5.68 -113.02
N ARG A 902 57.01 6.02 -112.28
CA ARG A 902 58.34 6.29 -112.86
C ARG A 902 58.94 5.05 -113.50
N GLN A 903 58.90 3.88 -112.85
CA GLN A 903 59.38 2.62 -113.43
C GLN A 903 58.60 2.23 -114.69
N GLN A 904 57.28 2.45 -114.74
CA GLN A 904 56.49 2.28 -115.96
C GLN A 904 56.94 3.24 -117.06
N ARG A 905 57.10 4.55 -116.77
CA ARG A 905 57.61 5.52 -117.75
C ARG A 905 59.02 5.21 -118.24
N GLU A 906 59.91 4.71 -117.38
CA GLU A 906 61.24 4.25 -117.76
C GLU A 906 61.19 2.96 -118.60
N ALA A 907 60.27 2.04 -118.31
CA ALA A 907 60.04 0.85 -119.13
C ALA A 907 59.48 1.22 -120.51
N GLU A 908 58.49 2.12 -120.58
CA GLU A 908 57.97 2.68 -121.84
C GLU A 908 59.04 3.43 -122.63
N GLN A 909 59.89 4.22 -121.97
CA GLN A 909 61.04 4.87 -122.63
C GLN A 909 62.07 3.85 -123.11
N ARG A 910 62.30 2.74 -122.39
CA ARG A 910 63.16 1.65 -122.84
C ARG A 910 62.58 0.88 -124.03
N GLU A 911 61.28 0.65 -124.07
CA GLU A 911 60.62 0.09 -125.26
C GLU A 911 60.71 1.04 -126.45
N ARG A 912 60.37 2.33 -126.28
CA ARG A 912 60.54 3.35 -127.33
C ARG A 912 62.00 3.49 -127.78
N ALA A 913 62.97 3.33 -126.89
CA ALA A 913 64.39 3.32 -127.24
C ALA A 913 64.81 2.06 -128.01
N LYS A 914 64.19 0.89 -127.76
CA LYS A 914 64.36 -0.31 -128.60
C LYS A 914 63.73 -0.13 -129.98
N GLU A 915 62.54 0.47 -130.06
CA GLU A 915 61.86 0.80 -131.32
C GLU A 915 62.63 1.85 -132.15
N GLN A 916 63.26 2.83 -131.50
CA GLN A 916 64.15 3.77 -132.18
C GLN A 916 65.49 3.12 -132.56
N SER A 917 66.01 2.18 -131.75
CA SER A 917 67.25 1.42 -132.04
C SER A 917 67.11 0.44 -133.21
N SER A 918 65.91 -0.11 -133.45
CA SER A 918 65.64 -0.94 -134.65
C SER A 918 65.55 -0.10 -135.93
N ASN A 919 65.10 1.16 -135.83
CA ASN A 919 64.85 2.04 -136.98
C ASN A 919 65.98 3.05 -137.29
N SER A 920 67.13 2.96 -136.61
CA SER A 920 68.31 3.84 -136.81
C SER A 920 69.64 3.10 -137.06
N ARG A 921 69.59 1.93 -137.72
CA ARG A 921 70.77 1.30 -138.36
C ARG A 921 71.02 1.80 -139.79
N ARG A 922 70.89 3.11 -140.02
CA ARG A 922 71.44 3.81 -141.19
C ARG A 922 72.03 5.17 -140.79
N SER A 923 73.32 5.34 -141.11
CA SER A 923 74.09 6.59 -141.11
C SER A 923 74.58 7.15 -139.76
N ALA A 924 75.88 6.91 -139.50
CA ALA A 924 76.79 7.78 -138.74
C ALA A 924 77.46 8.79 -139.73
N PRO A 925 78.44 9.68 -139.36
CA PRO A 925 79.12 9.84 -138.07
C PRO A 925 79.42 11.31 -137.61
N GLU A 926 80.14 11.43 -136.48
CA GLU A 926 81.10 12.50 -136.07
C GLU A 926 80.74 14.01 -136.08
N ARG A 927 80.92 14.66 -134.92
CA ARG A 927 81.96 15.71 -134.72
C ARG A 927 82.18 16.12 -133.25
N GLN A 928 83.39 16.60 -132.96
CA GLN A 928 83.88 17.19 -131.70
C GLN A 928 83.47 18.71 -131.67
N ALA A 929 83.73 19.59 -130.68
CA ALA A 929 84.58 19.60 -129.47
C ALA A 929 84.19 20.79 -128.54
N ALA A 930 84.71 20.82 -127.30
CA ALA A 930 85.27 22.02 -126.61
C ALA A 930 84.35 23.22 -126.21
N ILE A 931 84.67 24.17 -125.30
CA ILE A 931 85.57 24.33 -124.12
C ILE A 931 85.14 25.62 -123.34
N ALA A 932 85.38 25.70 -122.02
CA ALA A 932 85.54 26.93 -121.18
C ALA A 932 84.36 27.93 -120.97
N ARG A 933 84.40 28.92 -120.04
CA ARG A 933 85.05 29.14 -118.70
C ARG A 933 84.46 30.42 -118.06
N GLN A 934 84.57 30.51 -116.72
CA GLN A 934 84.87 31.71 -115.88
C GLN A 934 83.89 32.92 -115.73
N ASP A 935 83.83 33.37 -114.46
CA ASP A 935 83.79 34.76 -113.94
C ASP A 935 82.73 35.76 -114.48
N SER A 936 81.96 36.45 -113.62
CA SER A 936 82.50 37.45 -112.68
C SER A 936 81.43 38.08 -111.75
N SER A 937 81.89 38.75 -110.68
CA SER A 937 81.10 39.49 -109.67
C SER A 937 80.68 40.90 -110.18
N PRO A 938 79.73 41.63 -109.52
CA PRO A 938 80.19 42.59 -108.50
C PRO A 938 79.25 42.94 -107.31
N ARG A 939 79.90 43.35 -106.21
CA ARG A 939 79.55 44.37 -105.16
C ARG A 939 78.11 44.97 -105.13
N ASN A 940 77.50 45.01 -103.93
CA ASN A 940 77.52 46.23 -103.08
C ASN A 940 77.15 45.97 -101.58
N ARG A 941 77.55 46.89 -100.68
CA ARG A 941 77.20 46.98 -99.23
C ARG A 941 76.42 48.31 -99.02
N PRO A 942 75.63 48.56 -97.94
CA PRO A 942 76.12 48.54 -96.55
C PRO A 942 75.13 48.22 -95.38
N ASN A 943 75.68 47.52 -94.36
CA ASN A 943 75.63 47.84 -92.91
C ASN A 943 74.41 48.55 -92.27
N ARG A 944 73.62 47.84 -91.44
CA ARG A 944 73.60 48.04 -89.96
C ARG A 944 72.73 47.02 -89.17
N ASN A 945 73.31 46.57 -88.05
CA ASN A 945 72.71 46.05 -86.79
C ASN A 945 71.77 44.83 -86.75
N ASN A 946 72.02 44.04 -85.69
CA ASN A 946 71.14 43.11 -84.97
C ASN A 946 70.66 41.81 -85.66
N SER A 947 71.35 40.72 -85.30
CA SER A 947 70.73 39.53 -84.69
C SER A 947 69.51 38.90 -85.39
N ASP A 948 69.76 38.37 -86.59
CA ASP A 948 69.18 37.08 -87.00
C ASP A 948 69.94 35.94 -86.29
N ASP A 949 69.46 34.70 -86.19
CA ASP A 949 68.41 33.96 -86.92
C ASP A 949 67.86 32.89 -85.94
N ARG A 950 66.71 32.22 -86.11
CA ARG A 950 65.82 32.17 -87.26
C ARG A 950 64.37 31.98 -86.85
N PRO A 951 63.38 32.51 -87.60
CA PRO A 951 62.05 32.72 -87.03
C PRO A 951 60.94 31.91 -87.72
N SER A 952 59.85 31.78 -86.98
CA SER A 952 58.49 32.08 -87.45
C SER A 952 57.79 31.25 -88.55
N ARG A 953 56.68 30.65 -88.07
CA ARG A 953 55.29 30.94 -88.48
C ARG A 953 54.83 30.47 -89.87
N ARG A 954 53.74 29.69 -89.84
CA ARG A 954 52.40 30.21 -90.22
C ARG A 954 51.25 29.34 -89.71
N ARG A 955 51.00 29.41 -88.39
CA ARG A 955 49.67 29.47 -87.74
C ARG A 955 49.86 29.63 -86.24
#